data_AF-A0A174RCB4-F1
#
_entry.id   AF-A0A174RCB4-F1
#
_cell.length_a   1.000
_cell.length_b   1.000
_cell.length_c   1.000
_cell.angle_alpha   90.00
_cell.angle_beta   90.00
_cell.angle_gamma   90.00
#
_symmetry.space_group_name_H-M   'P 1'
#
loop_
_entity.id
_entity.type
_entity.pdbx_description
1 polymer ?
#
loop_
_entity_poly.entity_id
_entity_poly.type
_entity_poly.pdbx_seq_one_letter_code
_entity_poly.pdbx_strand_id
1 'polypeptide(L)'
;MKKQNNISIYTKQIFSLVLMSILFFACQEEEIIKNNTVEEGIPVEIALNVSAPEMTTMTRGLRDEEEFQINDLYLLIFDSEGKTKAGTQYYSAEDLNGKIEGGQASPTHGTISGIKTTSGKSYIFAAANVGSNQLSGGKSIKEQLEQVNNISDLKAVTATLNSNTSTAQVDRTQAALVMCGAYTPASTGQTQENEGECNITKGTNTLNGKIVLERLDSHITFKISWGGKNSKVTSFELTGWKVYNVPIKSYLLSQEQDAVKSDKNDYAISPSEQKVTTDETGKSCSFDFYMLENRKHAKLYNGKAISSYAEREAEVKNNNLNTGEYKFVEPYATYVEIQANMELESSNTTTDGKKVANVKYTIHLGGGERDYTNFKSERNKKYTYNVTIVDTEDIRVEVQNKNEVRPGVEGDVIDAKTKVYTLDAHYNCFIIGLTKTQAKELSFMVKTPFGTSVTNTSNESERKMGDYKWIRFKRCTKEALATYPKNGSGLIDLFGLASDITSQSGNNYTTFYYTVFVDEYYYDQVPAGENWTQPYWKYFVNKENRYVILLFTPEYSLDKESSYADAQYLITQRSIQTYYSTEKFNSGQTALGMEHVNETGEPSTATPGISDLSNSNGYYNMYKYINRNNYKNWNNHASITSPNTAGYTFNITKDNAWSDCLSRNRDENNNGVIEPEELKWYLPTRDQLTGMFLGAESLTTPLFDADSYPQGSVSLNGDTRFHYLLSNNQKIWGEEGCSIGDRGYAGQPKQIRCVRNLNLDMNSSNATTESKKVGNVFTYNSTNHVFNLEQMDAKNIRGKVNGELGLHDNFSISNRPYKAFQMAKNFHTAEEGYGPWGEFVNIDQNHNSLCKNYYEKANRSDKGKWRTPNQREFMIMYTQDINFIRYTKNGGWYNDDIDYRAYTRTEWKYNKARHFGYNNGILFLDQPTSYNISLRCVRDVDVDSNGNIINE
;
A
#
# COMPACT_ATOMS: atom_id res chain seq x y z
N MET A 1 88.26 -40.54 51.47
CA MET A 1 86.90 -40.73 52.01
C MET A 1 86.25 -39.38 52.32
N LYS A 2 84.95 -39.32 52.69
CA LYS A 2 84.13 -38.10 52.91
C LYS A 2 83.61 -37.32 51.66
N LYS A 3 83.57 -37.93 50.47
CA LYS A 3 82.59 -37.55 49.43
C LYS A 3 81.20 -38.15 49.78
N GLN A 4 80.49 -37.59 50.78
CA GLN A 4 79.05 -37.84 50.96
C GLN A 4 78.31 -36.94 52.00
N ASN A 5 78.99 -36.26 52.93
CA ASN A 5 78.31 -35.52 54.01
C ASN A 5 77.92 -34.06 53.71
N ASN A 6 78.38 -33.46 52.61
CA ASN A 6 78.20 -32.00 52.39
C ASN A 6 76.83 -31.60 51.80
N ILE A 7 76.06 -32.53 51.24
CA ILE A 7 74.76 -32.18 50.60
C ILE A 7 73.70 -31.82 51.66
N SER A 8 73.67 -32.52 52.81
CA SER A 8 72.67 -32.29 53.87
C SER A 8 72.76 -30.90 54.54
N ILE A 9 73.93 -30.27 54.50
CA ILE A 9 74.18 -28.96 55.15
C ILE A 9 73.57 -27.82 54.33
N TYR A 10 73.77 -27.81 53.00
CA TYR A 10 73.23 -26.77 52.13
C TYR A 10 71.69 -26.80 52.05
N THR A 11 71.05 -27.97 52.06
CA THR A 11 69.58 -28.07 52.04
C THR A 11 68.93 -27.40 53.25
N LYS A 12 69.55 -27.47 54.44
CA LYS A 12 69.02 -26.81 55.65
C LYS A 12 69.21 -25.29 55.63
N GLN A 13 70.33 -24.80 55.11
CA GLN A 13 70.60 -23.36 55.06
C GLN A 13 69.68 -22.63 54.07
N ILE A 14 69.32 -23.27 52.95
CA ILE A 14 68.36 -22.71 51.98
C ILE A 14 66.95 -22.63 52.58
N PHE A 15 66.49 -23.68 53.28
CA PHE A 15 65.15 -23.68 53.90
C PHE A 15 64.98 -22.62 55.01
N SER A 16 66.04 -22.36 55.80
CA SER A 16 65.99 -21.31 56.82
C SER A 16 66.03 -19.89 56.26
N LEU A 17 66.68 -19.64 55.11
CA LEU A 17 66.61 -18.32 54.48
C LEU A 17 65.19 -18.02 53.94
N VAL A 18 64.57 -18.98 53.24
CA VAL A 18 63.25 -18.81 52.64
C VAL A 18 62.16 -18.55 53.70
N LEU A 19 62.23 -19.21 54.85
CA LEU A 19 61.25 -19.01 55.92
C LEU A 19 61.40 -17.65 56.64
N MET A 20 62.61 -17.08 56.69
CA MET A 20 62.87 -15.80 57.36
C MET A 20 62.35 -14.60 56.56
N SER A 21 62.30 -14.71 55.23
CA SER A 21 61.76 -13.67 54.33
C SER A 21 60.26 -13.42 54.48
N ILE A 22 59.52 -14.38 55.06
CA ILE A 22 58.04 -14.36 55.10
C ILE A 22 57.51 -13.57 56.33
N LEU A 23 58.37 -13.20 57.29
CA LEU A 23 57.96 -12.62 58.58
C LEU A 23 58.35 -11.14 58.80
N PHE A 24 59.02 -10.48 57.85
CA PHE A 24 59.54 -9.11 58.02
C PHE A 24 59.07 -8.08 56.97
N PHE A 25 57.97 -8.36 56.27
CA PHE A 25 57.17 -7.34 55.57
C PHE A 25 55.81 -7.07 56.26
N ALA A 26 55.67 -7.45 57.53
CA ALA A 26 54.59 -6.96 58.37
C ALA A 26 54.82 -5.48 58.73
N CYS A 27 53.79 -4.64 58.53
CA CYS A 27 53.79 -3.20 58.83
C CYS A 27 54.73 -2.31 57.99
N GLN A 28 54.51 -2.30 56.66
CA GLN A 28 54.09 -1.03 56.06
C GLN A 28 52.69 -1.20 55.46
N GLU A 29 52.01 -0.08 55.21
CA GLU A 29 50.68 -0.08 54.61
C GLU A 29 50.80 -0.47 53.13
N GLU A 30 50.51 -1.73 52.81
CA GLU A 30 49.68 -1.94 51.63
C GLU A 30 48.37 -1.20 51.93
N GLU A 31 48.09 -0.14 51.15
CA GLU A 31 46.72 0.33 51.06
C GLU A 31 45.87 -0.88 50.70
N ILE A 32 44.92 -1.23 51.59
CA ILE A 32 43.82 -2.08 51.19
C ILE A 32 43.15 -1.31 50.05
N ILE A 33 43.45 -1.72 48.81
CA ILE A 33 42.69 -1.34 47.63
C ILE A 33 41.26 -1.59 48.03
N LYS A 34 40.48 -0.51 48.16
CA LYS A 34 39.06 -0.60 48.39
C LYS A 34 38.43 -1.17 47.13
N ASN A 35 38.50 -2.49 47.03
CA ASN A 35 37.45 -3.28 46.43
C ASN A 35 36.17 -2.72 47.04
N ASN A 36 35.45 -1.93 46.26
CA ASN A 36 34.15 -1.41 46.64
C ASN A 36 33.20 -2.59 46.58
N THR A 37 33.31 -3.48 47.58
CA THR A 37 32.41 -4.57 47.86
C THR A 37 31.07 -3.93 48.15
N VAL A 38 30.27 -3.79 47.10
CA VAL A 38 28.92 -3.28 47.19
C VAL A 38 28.18 -4.18 48.17
N GLU A 39 27.73 -3.63 49.29
CA GLU A 39 26.94 -4.39 50.26
C GLU A 39 25.68 -4.88 49.54
N GLU A 40 25.61 -6.17 49.19
CA GLU A 40 24.50 -6.70 48.38
C GLU A 40 23.21 -6.82 49.21
N GLY A 41 22.06 -6.69 48.54
CA GLY A 41 20.75 -6.98 49.15
C GLY A 41 20.16 -5.87 50.02
N ILE A 42 20.83 -4.73 50.22
CA ILE A 42 20.24 -3.61 50.98
C ILE A 42 19.17 -2.92 50.11
N PRO A 43 17.93 -2.71 50.61
CA PRO A 43 16.91 -1.97 49.89
C PRO A 43 17.34 -0.53 49.54
N VAL A 44 17.13 -0.16 48.28
CA VAL A 44 17.42 1.17 47.73
C VAL A 44 16.29 1.63 46.80
N GLU A 45 16.15 2.94 46.65
CA GLU A 45 15.23 3.56 45.69
C GLU A 45 16.07 4.39 44.71
N ILE A 46 16.00 4.06 43.42
CA ILE A 46 16.86 4.65 42.38
C ILE A 46 16.03 5.31 41.28
N ALA A 47 16.68 6.23 40.57
CA ALA A 47 16.24 6.76 39.29
C ALA A 47 17.15 6.28 38.14
N LEU A 48 16.57 6.11 36.95
CA LEU A 48 17.24 5.59 35.76
C LEU A 48 16.83 6.39 34.51
N ASN A 49 17.83 6.81 33.75
CA ASN A 49 17.64 7.51 32.48
C ASN A 49 17.36 6.51 31.35
N VAL A 50 16.48 6.87 30.43
CA VAL A 50 16.12 6.09 29.24
C VAL A 50 16.11 7.01 28.03
N SER A 51 16.58 6.53 26.88
CA SER A 51 16.50 7.25 25.60
C SER A 51 16.24 6.29 24.43
N ALA A 52 15.34 6.66 23.54
CA ALA A 52 15.38 6.14 22.17
C ALA A 52 16.60 6.76 21.45
N PRO A 53 17.41 6.00 20.71
CA PRO A 53 18.48 6.56 19.90
C PRO A 53 17.94 7.11 18.57
N GLU A 54 18.75 7.94 17.93
CA GLU A 54 18.66 8.20 16.50
C GLU A 54 18.66 6.89 15.68
N MET A 55 17.92 6.88 14.57
CA MET A 55 18.13 5.88 13.52
C MET A 55 19.24 6.36 12.59
N THR A 56 20.06 5.46 12.07
CA THR A 56 21.07 5.84 11.07
C THR A 56 20.36 6.13 9.73
N THR A 57 20.19 7.42 9.39
CA THR A 57 19.81 8.06 8.10
C THR A 57 19.48 7.14 6.90
N MET A 58 18.36 7.18 6.15
CA MET A 58 17.17 8.08 5.96
C MET A 58 16.11 7.28 5.10
N THR A 59 14.78 7.57 4.98
CA THR A 59 13.88 8.71 5.35
C THR A 59 12.38 8.33 5.24
N ARG A 60 11.49 8.91 6.10
CA ARG A 60 10.01 9.07 5.92
C ARG A 60 9.13 7.80 5.91
N GLY A 61 8.22 7.67 6.89
CA GLY A 61 7.23 6.59 7.00
C GLY A 61 6.09 7.02 7.95
N LEU A 62 6.07 6.51 9.19
CA LEU A 62 5.48 7.23 10.34
C LEU A 62 6.11 8.66 10.43
N ARG A 63 5.46 9.58 11.16
CA ARG A 63 6.07 10.90 11.41
C ARG A 63 7.35 10.75 12.25
N ASP A 64 8.28 11.67 12.08
CA ASP A 64 9.58 11.62 12.78
C ASP A 64 9.38 11.73 14.31
N GLU A 65 8.36 12.45 14.76
CA GLU A 65 7.90 12.50 16.16
C GLU A 65 7.21 11.21 16.65
N GLU A 66 6.69 10.37 15.76
CA GLU A 66 5.97 9.13 16.10
C GLU A 66 6.87 7.90 16.18
N GLU A 67 7.94 7.87 15.36
CA GLU A 67 8.93 6.80 15.39
C GLU A 67 9.74 6.76 16.70
N PHE A 68 9.69 7.81 17.52
CA PHE A 68 10.45 7.94 18.77
C PHE A 68 9.59 7.77 20.04
N GLN A 69 8.27 7.64 19.91
CA GLN A 69 7.37 7.58 21.07
C GLN A 69 7.64 6.41 22.02
N ILE A 70 7.58 6.70 23.32
CA ILE A 70 7.60 5.70 24.40
C ILE A 70 6.26 5.78 25.16
N ASN A 71 5.29 4.97 24.73
CA ASN A 71 3.94 4.95 25.29
C ASN A 71 3.84 4.12 26.57
N ASP A 72 4.62 3.05 26.66
CA ASP A 72 4.77 2.21 27.84
C ASP A 72 6.20 1.65 27.92
N LEU A 73 6.59 1.16 29.10
CA LEU A 73 7.89 0.55 29.32
C LEU A 73 7.83 -0.59 30.32
N TYR A 74 8.39 -1.74 29.96
CA TYR A 74 8.70 -2.82 30.89
C TYR A 74 10.17 -2.72 31.32
N LEU A 75 10.43 -2.52 32.61
CA LEU A 75 11.78 -2.52 33.19
C LEU A 75 12.08 -3.91 33.76
N LEU A 76 13.27 -4.44 33.46
CA LEU A 76 13.76 -5.71 33.99
C LEU A 76 15.09 -5.50 34.71
N ILE A 77 15.14 -5.93 35.96
CA ILE A 77 16.34 -5.89 36.82
C ILE A 77 16.64 -7.33 37.23
N PHE A 78 17.88 -7.75 37.02
CA PHE A 78 18.39 -9.05 37.43
C PHE A 78 19.45 -8.89 38.52
N ASP A 79 19.61 -9.91 39.37
CA ASP A 79 20.71 -10.01 40.33
C ASP A 79 22.03 -10.49 39.69
N SER A 80 23.06 -10.70 40.50
CA SER A 80 24.38 -11.16 40.08
C SER A 80 24.39 -12.59 39.52
N GLU A 81 23.41 -13.43 39.86
CA GLU A 81 23.16 -14.76 39.26
C GLU A 81 22.32 -14.69 37.97
N GLY A 82 21.83 -13.51 37.60
CA GLY A 82 21.00 -13.30 36.41
C GLY A 82 19.51 -13.65 36.60
N LYS A 83 19.02 -13.73 37.84
CA LYS A 83 17.61 -13.99 38.18
C LYS A 83 16.84 -12.69 38.42
N THR A 84 15.54 -12.71 38.13
CA THR A 84 14.67 -11.52 38.23
C THR A 84 14.60 -10.99 39.68
N LYS A 85 14.88 -9.70 39.83
CA LYS A 85 15.08 -8.99 41.10
C LYS A 85 14.03 -7.86 41.25
N ALA A 86 13.80 -7.46 42.50
CA ALA A 86 12.87 -6.39 42.85
C ALA A 86 13.14 -5.09 42.06
N GLY A 87 12.08 -4.39 41.68
CA GLY A 87 12.12 -3.22 40.79
C GLY A 87 11.88 -3.56 39.31
N THR A 88 11.86 -4.84 38.94
CA THR A 88 11.27 -5.32 37.68
C THR A 88 9.76 -5.06 37.69
N GLN A 89 9.26 -4.21 36.80
CA GLN A 89 7.83 -3.88 36.66
C GLN A 89 7.50 -3.17 35.34
N TYR A 90 6.20 -3.12 35.03
CA TYR A 90 5.63 -2.37 33.91
C TYR A 90 5.23 -0.95 34.32
N TYR A 91 5.52 0.02 33.46
CA TYR A 91 5.18 1.43 33.57
C TYR A 91 4.25 1.81 32.41
N SER A 92 3.11 2.41 32.71
CA SER A 92 2.17 2.94 31.73
C SER A 92 2.56 4.36 31.27
N ALA A 93 1.88 4.89 30.26
CA ALA A 93 2.02 6.29 29.83
C ALA A 93 1.88 7.29 31.01
N GLU A 94 0.97 7.01 31.95
CA GLU A 94 0.69 7.87 33.10
C GLU A 94 1.77 7.77 34.20
N ASP A 95 2.65 6.76 34.16
CA ASP A 95 3.81 6.63 35.05
C ASP A 95 5.07 7.30 34.46
N LEU A 96 5.07 7.62 33.17
CA LEU A 96 6.22 8.14 32.42
C LEU A 96 6.25 9.67 32.30
N ASN A 97 5.57 10.41 33.19
CA ASN A 97 5.42 11.88 33.15
C ASN A 97 6.73 12.71 33.11
N GLY A 98 7.88 12.08 33.39
CA GLY A 98 9.22 12.68 33.27
C GLY A 98 9.88 12.51 31.89
N LYS A 99 9.15 12.04 30.87
CA LYS A 99 9.64 11.95 29.48
C LYS A 99 9.50 13.27 28.72
N ILE A 100 10.42 13.49 27.79
CA ILE A 100 10.32 14.49 26.73
C ILE A 100 10.31 13.72 25.43
N GLU A 101 9.18 13.75 24.73
CA GLU A 101 9.07 13.17 23.39
C GLU A 101 9.80 14.03 22.35
N GLY A 102 10.34 13.37 21.33
CA GLY A 102 11.29 13.96 20.40
C GLY A 102 11.27 13.29 19.02
N GLY A 103 12.38 13.39 18.30
CA GLY A 103 12.54 12.87 16.93
C GLY A 103 14.02 12.72 16.54
N GLN A 104 14.31 12.52 15.26
CA GLN A 104 15.67 12.28 14.76
C GLN A 104 16.66 13.39 15.12
N ALA A 105 16.24 14.65 15.17
CA ALA A 105 17.11 15.79 15.52
C ALA A 105 17.30 16.01 17.03
N SER A 106 16.42 15.43 17.86
CA SER A 106 16.39 15.54 19.33
C SER A 106 15.65 14.33 19.90
N PRO A 107 16.31 13.17 20.12
CA PRO A 107 15.59 11.92 20.43
C PRO A 107 14.83 11.91 21.76
N THR A 108 13.74 11.16 21.82
CA THR A 108 12.95 10.94 23.04
C THR A 108 13.83 10.43 24.19
N HIS A 109 13.70 11.08 25.34
CA HIS A 109 14.43 10.75 26.55
C HIS A 109 13.62 11.06 27.82
N GLY A 110 13.95 10.41 28.93
CA GLY A 110 13.29 10.62 30.21
C GLY A 110 13.99 9.96 31.37
N THR A 111 13.53 10.26 32.59
CA THR A 111 14.04 9.64 33.83
C THR A 111 12.91 8.95 34.58
N ILE A 112 13.02 7.63 34.72
CA ILE A 112 12.14 6.83 35.59
C ILE A 112 12.65 7.01 37.02
N SER A 113 11.75 7.29 37.97
CA SER A 113 12.09 7.51 39.38
C SER A 113 11.33 6.55 40.28
N GLY A 114 11.75 6.42 41.55
CA GLY A 114 11.05 5.58 42.54
C GLY A 114 11.24 4.07 42.34
N ILE A 115 12.28 3.64 41.62
CA ILE A 115 12.56 2.24 41.32
C ILE A 115 13.08 1.56 42.60
N LYS A 116 12.23 0.79 43.27
CA LYS A 116 12.55 0.10 44.53
C LYS A 116 13.20 -1.25 44.26
N THR A 117 14.50 -1.35 44.54
CA THR A 117 15.34 -2.53 44.28
C THR A 117 16.30 -2.77 45.44
N THR A 118 17.35 -3.57 45.25
CA THR A 118 18.44 -3.73 46.22
C THR A 118 19.81 -3.42 45.61
N SER A 119 20.77 -3.07 46.46
CA SER A 119 22.17 -2.90 46.09
C SER A 119 22.85 -4.23 45.69
N GLY A 120 23.99 -4.13 45.01
CA GLY A 120 24.81 -5.25 44.53
C GLY A 120 25.14 -5.13 43.04
N LYS A 121 25.79 -6.16 42.48
CA LYS A 121 25.92 -6.31 41.02
C LYS A 121 24.57 -6.74 40.44
N SER A 122 24.19 -6.12 39.33
CA SER A 122 22.90 -6.32 38.67
C SER A 122 23.02 -6.16 37.16
N TYR A 123 22.05 -6.67 36.43
CA TYR A 123 21.90 -6.42 34.99
C TYR A 123 20.54 -5.76 34.76
N ILE A 124 20.50 -4.70 33.96
CA ILE A 124 19.29 -3.89 33.77
C ILE A 124 18.98 -3.76 32.28
N PHE A 125 17.75 -4.10 31.92
CA PHE A 125 17.20 -4.05 30.57
C PHE A 125 15.82 -3.40 30.58
N ALA A 126 15.36 -2.88 29.44
CA ALA A 126 13.98 -2.47 29.28
C ALA A 126 13.47 -2.72 27.87
N ALA A 127 12.14 -2.80 27.73
CA ALA A 127 11.44 -2.88 26.47
C ALA A 127 10.27 -1.89 26.44
N ALA A 128 10.14 -1.11 25.36
CA ALA A 128 9.13 -0.08 25.19
C ALA A 128 8.05 -0.46 24.18
N ASN A 129 6.86 0.13 24.36
CA ASN A 129 5.68 -0.10 23.52
C ASN A 129 5.27 -1.58 23.49
N VAL A 130 5.34 -2.28 24.63
CA VAL A 130 5.00 -3.70 24.75
C VAL A 130 3.53 -3.95 25.04
N GLY A 131 2.79 -2.94 25.50
CA GLY A 131 1.36 -3.02 25.85
C GLY A 131 0.40 -2.88 24.65
N SER A 132 0.76 -2.06 23.66
CA SER A 132 0.11 -2.04 22.34
C SER A 132 1.12 -1.76 21.23
N ASN A 133 1.17 -2.63 20.23
CA ASN A 133 2.05 -2.52 19.06
C ASN A 133 1.56 -3.46 17.94
N GLN A 134 2.23 -3.38 16.78
CA GLN A 134 1.93 -4.18 15.60
C GLN A 134 2.84 -5.42 15.42
N LEU A 135 3.53 -5.82 16.49
CA LEU A 135 4.45 -6.97 16.57
C LEU A 135 3.99 -7.99 17.64
N SER A 136 2.68 -8.18 17.76
CA SER A 136 1.99 -9.02 18.73
C SER A 136 1.13 -10.12 18.07
N GLY A 137 1.47 -10.56 16.85
CA GLY A 137 0.74 -11.62 16.11
C GLY A 137 0.86 -13.03 16.68
N GLY A 138 1.63 -13.21 17.75
CA GLY A 138 1.67 -14.44 18.56
C GLY A 138 1.13 -14.18 19.97
N LYS A 139 1.84 -14.68 20.99
CA LYS A 139 1.62 -14.27 22.38
C LYS A 139 2.15 -12.83 22.57
N SER A 140 1.41 -11.95 23.23
CA SER A 140 1.83 -10.54 23.35
C SER A 140 3.17 -10.40 24.09
N ILE A 141 3.96 -9.39 23.70
CA ILE A 141 5.32 -9.18 24.23
C ILE A 141 5.26 -8.93 25.75
N LYS A 142 4.24 -8.20 26.23
CA LYS A 142 4.02 -7.99 27.66
C LYS A 142 3.80 -9.29 28.43
N GLU A 143 2.92 -10.18 27.95
CA GLU A 143 2.69 -11.48 28.60
C GLU A 143 3.91 -12.42 28.55
N GLN A 144 4.81 -12.24 27.58
CA GLN A 144 6.11 -12.93 27.57
C GLN A 144 7.03 -12.37 28.66
N LEU A 145 7.14 -11.05 28.78
CA LEU A 145 7.95 -10.37 29.80
C LEU A 145 7.46 -10.60 31.24
N GLU A 146 6.14 -10.72 31.43
CA GLU A 146 5.51 -11.13 32.70
C GLU A 146 5.89 -12.57 33.15
N GLN A 147 6.57 -13.34 32.30
CA GLN A 147 7.04 -14.71 32.58
C GLN A 147 8.57 -14.83 32.59
N VAL A 148 9.31 -13.72 32.54
CA VAL A 148 10.79 -13.70 32.59
C VAL A 148 11.29 -13.83 34.04
N ASN A 149 11.93 -14.94 34.36
CA ASN A 149 12.52 -15.24 35.68
C ASN A 149 14.05 -15.10 35.68
N ASN A 150 14.69 -15.08 34.50
CA ASN A 150 16.14 -14.92 34.35
C ASN A 150 16.53 -14.36 32.96
N ILE A 151 17.80 -13.97 32.78
CA ILE A 151 18.31 -13.37 31.53
C ILE A 151 18.17 -14.30 30.31
N SER A 152 18.21 -15.64 30.48
CA SER A 152 17.97 -16.57 29.37
C SER A 152 16.51 -16.59 28.93
N ASP A 153 15.55 -16.35 29.83
CA ASP A 153 14.14 -16.19 29.46
C ASP A 153 13.96 -14.91 28.64
N LEU A 154 14.60 -13.80 29.04
CA LEU A 154 14.59 -12.54 28.28
C LEU A 154 15.16 -12.73 26.87
N LYS A 155 16.25 -13.48 26.73
CA LYS A 155 16.86 -13.82 25.42
C LYS A 155 16.00 -14.81 24.59
N ALA A 156 14.98 -15.43 25.18
CA ALA A 156 13.99 -16.24 24.45
C ALA A 156 12.74 -15.45 24.00
N VAL A 157 12.51 -14.23 24.50
CA VAL A 157 11.35 -13.39 24.11
C VAL A 157 11.44 -12.96 22.65
N THR A 158 10.36 -13.15 21.89
CA THR A 158 10.26 -12.77 20.48
C THR A 158 9.08 -11.85 20.21
N ALA A 159 9.27 -10.96 19.23
CA ALA A 159 8.23 -10.15 18.62
C ALA A 159 7.85 -10.75 17.26
N THR A 160 6.58 -10.71 16.89
CA THR A 160 6.04 -11.38 15.69
C THR A 160 5.03 -10.48 14.98
N LEU A 161 5.19 -10.25 13.67
CA LEU A 161 4.30 -9.38 12.88
C LEU A 161 2.81 -9.73 13.11
N ASN A 162 1.93 -8.72 13.13
CA ASN A 162 0.47 -8.88 13.24
C ASN A 162 -0.22 -9.55 12.02
N SER A 163 0.52 -10.33 11.23
CA SER A 163 0.04 -11.07 10.07
C SER A 163 -0.76 -12.31 10.48
N ASN A 164 -2.04 -12.10 10.85
CA ASN A 164 -3.06 -13.16 10.95
C ASN A 164 -3.54 -13.65 9.55
N THR A 165 -2.67 -13.51 8.53
CA THR A 165 -2.87 -13.78 7.11
C THR A 165 -1.54 -14.25 6.51
N SER A 166 -1.56 -14.87 5.33
CA SER A 166 -0.36 -15.34 4.62
C SER A 166 0.46 -14.21 3.95
N THR A 167 0.42 -13.00 4.51
CA THR A 167 0.98 -11.77 3.95
C THR A 167 1.68 -10.95 5.03
N ALA A 168 2.87 -10.44 4.73
CA ALA A 168 3.66 -9.66 5.67
C ALA A 168 3.10 -8.25 5.86
N GLN A 169 2.75 -7.85 7.08
CA GLN A 169 2.45 -6.44 7.37
C GLN A 169 3.76 -5.66 7.46
N VAL A 170 4.17 -5.06 6.33
CA VAL A 170 5.36 -4.21 6.24
C VAL A 170 5.09 -2.76 6.68
N ASP A 171 3.82 -2.38 6.82
CA ASP A 171 3.43 -1.02 7.20
C ASP A 171 3.32 -0.83 8.72
N ARG A 172 3.53 0.40 9.19
CA ARG A 172 3.33 0.80 10.59
C ARG A 172 2.32 1.97 10.63
N THR A 173 1.22 1.79 11.36
CA THR A 173 0.07 2.71 11.43
C THR A 173 -0.22 3.20 12.86
N GLN A 174 0.53 2.71 13.84
CA GLN A 174 0.48 3.12 15.24
C GLN A 174 1.85 3.66 15.66
N ALA A 175 1.89 4.78 16.38
CA ALA A 175 3.10 5.43 16.90
C ALA A 175 3.71 4.64 18.09
N ALA A 176 3.95 3.35 17.88
CA ALA A 176 4.29 2.38 18.93
C ALA A 176 5.24 1.31 18.38
N LEU A 177 6.35 1.73 17.76
CA LEU A 177 7.41 0.82 17.34
C LEU A 177 8.04 0.17 18.58
N VAL A 178 8.12 -1.17 18.60
CA VAL A 178 8.70 -1.89 19.75
C VAL A 178 10.19 -1.62 19.80
N MET A 179 10.69 -1.31 21.00
CA MET A 179 12.10 -1.06 21.25
C MET A 179 12.59 -1.92 22.41
N CYS A 180 13.86 -2.31 22.42
CA CYS A 180 14.50 -2.97 23.56
C CYS A 180 15.94 -2.48 23.74
N GLY A 181 16.43 -2.51 24.97
CA GLY A 181 17.74 -1.98 25.30
C GLY A 181 18.30 -2.47 26.63
N ALA A 182 19.61 -2.41 26.74
CA ALA A 182 20.36 -2.68 27.95
C ALA A 182 20.90 -1.38 28.58
N TYR A 183 21.21 -1.41 29.88
CA TYR A 183 21.88 -0.31 30.57
C TYR A 183 23.32 -0.12 30.08
N THR A 184 23.68 1.15 29.85
CA THR A 184 25.01 1.61 29.43
C THR A 184 25.54 2.67 30.41
N PRO A 185 26.77 2.56 30.92
CA PRO A 185 27.35 3.55 31.83
C PRO A 185 27.78 4.83 31.09
N ALA A 186 27.75 5.98 31.77
CA ALA A 186 27.98 7.29 31.16
C ALA A 186 29.46 7.65 30.89
N SER A 187 30.40 6.69 30.91
CA SER A 187 31.85 7.00 30.96
C SER A 187 32.70 6.11 30.04
N THR A 188 33.37 6.74 29.07
CA THR A 188 34.41 6.14 28.22
C THR A 188 35.62 5.73 29.04
N GLY A 189 35.64 4.47 29.47
CA GLY A 189 36.71 3.89 30.30
C GLY A 189 36.23 2.76 31.22
N GLN A 190 34.92 2.64 31.46
CA GLN A 190 34.35 1.43 32.06
C GLN A 190 33.99 0.43 30.97
N THR A 191 34.80 -0.61 30.81
CA THR A 191 34.42 -1.80 30.02
C THR A 191 33.38 -2.60 30.80
N GLN A 192 32.14 -2.64 30.32
CA GLN A 192 31.20 -3.68 30.73
C GLN A 192 31.73 -5.03 30.23
N GLU A 193 31.91 -6.00 31.13
CA GLU A 193 32.19 -7.40 30.74
C GLU A 193 30.95 -8.07 30.14
N ASN A 194 29.76 -7.63 30.56
CA ASN A 194 28.48 -8.21 30.17
C ASN A 194 27.47 -7.11 29.81
N GLU A 195 26.60 -7.42 28.85
CA GLU A 195 25.50 -6.57 28.42
C GLU A 195 24.57 -6.18 29.59
N GLY A 196 24.25 -4.89 29.73
CA GLY A 196 23.35 -4.38 30.76
C GLY A 196 23.92 -4.34 32.18
N GLU A 197 25.19 -4.69 32.38
CA GLU A 197 25.83 -4.76 33.69
C GLU A 197 25.88 -3.39 34.40
N CYS A 198 25.49 -3.39 35.68
CA CYS A 198 25.37 -2.21 36.52
C CYS A 198 25.68 -2.56 37.99
N ASN A 199 26.36 -1.66 38.71
CA ASN A 199 26.64 -1.80 40.13
C ASN A 199 25.81 -0.78 40.93
N ILE A 200 24.79 -1.26 41.64
CA ILE A 200 23.85 -0.42 42.39
C ILE A 200 24.37 -0.27 43.82
N THR A 201 24.84 0.92 44.20
CA THR A 201 25.43 1.14 45.54
C THR A 201 24.44 1.77 46.52
N LYS A 202 24.65 1.51 47.82
CA LYS A 202 23.91 2.11 48.92
C LYS A 202 24.05 3.65 48.90
N GLY A 203 22.94 4.36 48.77
CA GLY A 203 22.93 5.82 48.59
C GLY A 203 23.02 6.30 47.14
N THR A 204 22.98 5.39 46.15
CA THR A 204 22.71 5.77 44.76
C THR A 204 21.28 6.30 44.64
N ASN A 205 21.12 7.58 44.31
CA ASN A 205 19.82 8.17 44.02
C ASN A 205 19.46 8.09 42.53
N THR A 206 20.46 8.22 41.65
CA THR A 206 20.32 8.12 40.18
C THR A 206 21.48 7.30 39.63
N LEU A 207 21.22 6.38 38.71
CA LEU A 207 22.27 5.62 38.03
C LEU A 207 23.06 6.49 37.05
N ASN A 208 24.40 6.38 37.08
CA ASN A 208 25.32 7.14 36.21
C ASN A 208 25.44 6.49 34.82
N GLY A 209 24.32 6.48 34.10
CA GLY A 209 24.17 5.82 32.80
C GLY A 209 22.75 5.96 32.27
N LYS A 210 22.44 5.21 31.21
CA LYS A 210 21.11 5.18 30.58
C LYS A 210 20.84 3.84 29.89
N ILE A 211 19.57 3.50 29.71
CA ILE A 211 19.15 2.51 28.71
C ILE A 211 19.06 3.19 27.34
N VAL A 212 19.62 2.56 26.31
CA VAL A 212 19.41 2.94 24.90
C VAL A 212 18.45 1.93 24.27
N LEU A 213 17.24 2.38 23.94
CA LEU A 213 16.16 1.53 23.42
C LEU A 213 16.20 1.44 21.90
N GLU A 214 16.83 0.41 21.34
CA GLU A 214 16.86 0.21 19.89
C GLU A 214 15.54 -0.38 19.38
N ARG A 215 15.00 0.19 18.30
CA ARG A 215 13.83 -0.34 17.61
C ARG A 215 14.12 -1.72 17.02
N LEU A 216 13.13 -2.61 17.05
CA LEU A 216 13.19 -3.90 16.35
C LEU A 216 13.04 -3.75 14.84
N ASP A 217 12.24 -2.76 14.42
CA ASP A 217 12.05 -2.46 13.00
C ASP A 217 13.27 -1.74 12.39
N SER A 218 13.54 -2.11 11.15
CA SER A 218 14.31 -1.36 10.16
C SER A 218 13.34 -0.71 9.18
N HIS A 219 13.76 0.39 8.56
CA HIS A 219 12.92 1.20 7.68
C HIS A 219 13.62 1.41 6.33
N ILE A 220 12.94 1.06 5.23
CA ILE A 220 13.51 0.99 3.88
C ILE A 220 12.74 1.94 2.98
N THR A 221 13.44 2.80 2.24
CA THR A 221 12.91 3.69 1.21
C THR A 221 13.50 3.34 -0.15
N PHE A 222 12.67 3.17 -1.18
CA PHE A 222 13.09 3.16 -2.58
C PHE A 222 12.81 4.53 -3.21
N LYS A 223 13.77 5.05 -3.98
CA LYS A 223 13.66 6.32 -4.72
C LYS A 223 14.03 6.06 -6.17
N ILE A 224 13.03 5.94 -7.02
CA ILE A 224 13.14 5.62 -8.44
C ILE A 224 13.17 6.93 -9.24
N SER A 225 13.99 7.00 -10.29
CA SER A 225 14.17 8.20 -11.11
C SER A 225 14.30 7.82 -12.59
N TRP A 226 13.65 8.57 -13.48
CA TRP A 226 13.67 8.34 -14.93
C TRP A 226 13.91 9.61 -15.75
N GLY A 227 14.17 10.76 -15.12
CA GLY A 227 14.42 12.05 -15.78
C GLY A 227 15.87 12.44 -16.03
N GLY A 228 16.83 11.54 -15.80
CA GLY A 228 18.26 11.86 -15.94
C GLY A 228 18.65 12.31 -17.35
N LYS A 229 19.74 13.10 -17.47
CA LYS A 229 20.22 13.71 -18.75
C LYS A 229 20.36 12.74 -19.93
N ASN A 230 20.59 11.46 -19.67
CA ASN A 230 20.78 10.41 -20.68
C ASN A 230 19.57 9.45 -20.79
N SER A 231 18.48 9.70 -20.05
CA SER A 231 17.30 8.85 -20.05
C SER A 231 16.49 9.05 -21.33
N LYS A 232 16.02 7.94 -21.90
CA LYS A 232 15.08 7.91 -23.02
C LYS A 232 13.62 7.83 -22.54
N VAL A 233 13.37 7.74 -21.24
CA VAL A 233 12.03 7.51 -20.68
C VAL A 233 11.18 8.78 -20.76
N THR A 234 10.15 8.73 -21.60
CA THR A 234 9.19 9.82 -21.80
C THR A 234 8.06 9.75 -20.77
N SER A 235 7.61 8.55 -20.40
CA SER A 235 6.58 8.28 -19.37
C SER A 235 6.92 7.03 -18.55
N PHE A 236 6.56 6.99 -17.27
CA PHE A 236 6.81 5.87 -16.36
C PHE A 236 5.61 5.71 -15.40
N GLU A 237 5.00 4.53 -15.38
CA GLU A 237 3.88 4.16 -14.52
C GLU A 237 4.29 2.92 -13.72
N LEU A 238 4.51 3.06 -12.41
CA LEU A 238 4.82 1.92 -11.56
C LEU A 238 3.53 1.13 -11.29
N THR A 239 3.47 -0.10 -11.81
CA THR A 239 2.27 -0.95 -11.78
C THR A 239 2.20 -1.85 -10.55
N GLY A 240 3.28 -1.95 -9.78
CA GLY A 240 3.24 -2.50 -8.42
C GLY A 240 4.62 -2.74 -7.82
N TRP A 241 4.66 -2.95 -6.51
CA TRP A 241 5.86 -3.45 -5.82
C TRP A 241 5.51 -4.51 -4.76
N LYS A 242 6.47 -5.38 -4.45
CA LYS A 242 6.38 -6.41 -3.40
C LYS A 242 7.72 -6.61 -2.73
N VAL A 243 7.70 -6.85 -1.42
CA VAL A 243 8.85 -7.32 -0.64
C VAL A 243 8.74 -8.83 -0.46
N TYR A 244 9.71 -9.58 -0.95
CA TYR A 244 9.82 -11.02 -0.80
C TYR A 244 10.79 -11.37 0.33
N ASN A 245 10.54 -12.49 1.01
CA ASN A 245 11.32 -12.97 2.16
C ASN A 245 11.37 -11.94 3.30
N VAL A 246 10.21 -11.40 3.70
CA VAL A 246 10.07 -10.55 4.90
C VAL A 246 10.10 -11.45 6.14
N PRO A 247 11.02 -11.24 7.10
CA PRO A 247 11.08 -12.03 8.33
C PRO A 247 9.85 -11.77 9.22
N ILE A 248 9.15 -12.82 9.64
CA ILE A 248 7.90 -12.66 10.42
C ILE A 248 8.13 -12.47 11.93
N LYS A 249 9.36 -12.71 12.41
CA LYS A 249 9.74 -12.73 13.84
C LYS A 249 11.16 -12.21 14.06
N SER A 250 11.40 -11.63 15.23
CA SER A 250 12.74 -11.24 15.71
C SER A 250 12.84 -11.40 17.23
N TYR A 251 14.05 -11.52 17.76
CA TYR A 251 14.29 -11.49 19.20
C TYR A 251 14.07 -10.09 19.76
N LEU A 252 13.47 -9.98 20.94
CA LEU A 252 13.23 -8.68 21.57
C LEU A 252 14.57 -7.98 21.88
N LEU A 253 15.40 -8.63 22.71
CA LEU A 253 16.79 -8.22 22.93
C LEU A 253 17.65 -8.61 21.72
N SER A 254 18.62 -7.77 21.35
CA SER A 254 19.51 -7.98 20.19
C SER A 254 20.41 -9.21 20.36
N GLN A 255 20.70 -9.92 19.27
CA GLN A 255 21.50 -11.15 19.27
C GLN A 255 22.33 -11.30 17.99
N GLU A 256 23.43 -12.04 18.09
CA GLU A 256 24.34 -12.41 16.97
C GLU A 256 23.67 -13.22 15.84
N GLN A 257 22.49 -13.78 16.08
CA GLN A 257 21.75 -14.62 15.15
C GLN A 257 20.31 -14.14 15.02
N ASP A 258 19.74 -14.26 13.83
CA ASP A 258 18.32 -13.95 13.59
C ASP A 258 17.41 -15.00 14.25
N ALA A 259 16.21 -14.58 14.66
CA ALA A 259 15.18 -15.53 15.09
C ALA A 259 14.63 -16.38 13.92
N VAL A 260 14.76 -15.86 12.69
CA VAL A 260 14.43 -16.55 11.43
C VAL A 260 15.62 -17.37 10.91
N LYS A 261 15.35 -18.57 10.39
CA LYS A 261 16.38 -19.50 9.89
C LYS A 261 16.18 -19.80 8.40
N SER A 262 16.39 -21.05 7.96
CA SER A 262 16.25 -21.47 6.56
C SER A 262 14.93 -22.21 6.27
N ASP A 263 13.90 -21.97 7.08
CA ASP A 263 12.54 -22.48 6.84
C ASP A 263 11.75 -21.42 6.05
N LYS A 264 11.00 -21.83 5.02
CA LYS A 264 10.10 -20.94 4.27
C LYS A 264 9.03 -20.33 5.18
N ASN A 265 8.59 -21.04 6.21
CA ASN A 265 7.55 -20.59 7.14
C ASN A 265 8.03 -19.47 8.08
N ASP A 266 9.33 -19.19 8.14
CA ASP A 266 9.89 -18.06 8.90
C ASP A 266 9.77 -16.72 8.15
N TYR A 267 9.29 -16.74 6.90
CA TYR A 267 9.17 -15.57 6.03
C TYR A 267 7.81 -15.48 5.35
N ALA A 268 7.40 -14.25 5.05
CA ALA A 268 6.22 -13.96 4.26
C ALA A 268 6.57 -13.03 3.07
N ILE A 269 5.60 -12.81 2.19
CA ILE A 269 5.66 -11.83 1.10
C ILE A 269 4.70 -10.70 1.46
N SER A 270 5.04 -9.44 1.17
CA SER A 270 4.10 -8.33 1.36
C SER A 270 2.86 -8.48 0.47
N PRO A 271 1.76 -7.75 0.75
CA PRO A 271 0.77 -7.45 -0.27
C PRO A 271 1.41 -6.84 -1.53
N SER A 272 0.68 -6.92 -2.65
CA SER A 272 1.08 -6.26 -3.91
C SER A 272 0.64 -4.80 -3.89
N GLU A 273 1.43 -3.96 -3.23
CA GLU A 273 1.11 -2.55 -3.00
C GLU A 273 1.14 -1.70 -4.28
N GLN A 274 0.48 -0.54 -4.22
CA GLN A 274 0.37 0.42 -5.32
C GLN A 274 0.84 1.84 -4.93
N LYS A 275 1.05 2.13 -3.63
CA LYS A 275 1.48 3.48 -3.20
C LYS A 275 2.90 3.78 -3.63
N VAL A 276 3.07 4.91 -4.31
CA VAL A 276 4.36 5.52 -4.64
C VAL A 276 4.21 7.04 -4.69
N THR A 277 4.86 7.79 -3.79
CA THR A 277 4.93 9.26 -3.89
C THR A 277 5.71 9.66 -5.13
N THR A 278 5.01 10.24 -6.11
CA THR A 278 5.50 10.57 -7.45
C THR A 278 5.71 12.08 -7.61
N ASP A 279 6.88 12.47 -8.09
CA ASP A 279 7.13 13.81 -8.61
C ASP A 279 7.31 13.73 -10.13
N GLU A 280 6.22 13.94 -10.87
CA GLU A 280 6.23 14.04 -12.34
C GLU A 280 7.10 15.19 -12.85
N THR A 281 7.27 16.26 -12.06
CA THR A 281 8.13 17.39 -12.45
C THR A 281 9.61 17.03 -12.31
N GLY A 282 9.95 16.31 -11.25
CA GLY A 282 11.27 15.70 -11.02
C GLY A 282 11.54 14.41 -11.80
N LYS A 283 10.51 13.83 -12.45
CA LYS A 283 10.53 12.50 -13.07
C LYS A 283 11.10 11.42 -12.12
N SER A 284 10.45 11.30 -10.96
CA SER A 284 10.82 10.35 -9.91
C SER A 284 9.61 9.85 -9.13
N CYS A 285 9.71 8.68 -8.50
CA CYS A 285 8.72 8.21 -7.53
C CYS A 285 9.40 7.46 -6.38
N SER A 286 8.69 7.24 -5.28
CA SER A 286 9.27 6.62 -4.09
C SER A 286 8.24 5.89 -3.24
N PHE A 287 8.65 4.80 -2.60
CA PHE A 287 7.87 4.09 -1.59
C PHE A 287 8.76 3.73 -0.41
N ASP A 288 8.16 3.49 0.75
CA ASP A 288 8.85 3.02 1.94
C ASP A 288 8.09 1.89 2.63
N PHE A 289 8.80 1.14 3.47
CA PHE A 289 8.24 0.06 4.28
C PHE A 289 9.12 -0.25 5.50
N TYR A 290 8.53 -0.92 6.49
CA TYR A 290 9.23 -1.42 7.68
C TYR A 290 9.37 -2.95 7.65
N MET A 291 10.49 -3.46 8.18
CA MET A 291 10.69 -4.89 8.39
C MET A 291 11.56 -5.15 9.61
N LEU A 292 11.35 -6.30 10.25
CA LEU A 292 12.30 -6.84 11.22
C LEU A 292 13.64 -7.18 10.54
N GLU A 293 14.70 -7.34 11.32
CA GLU A 293 16.04 -7.66 10.81
C GLU A 293 16.10 -8.97 10.00
N ASN A 294 16.93 -8.99 8.94
CA ASN A 294 17.27 -10.18 8.18
C ASN A 294 18.72 -10.06 7.69
N ARG A 295 19.65 -10.80 8.30
CA ARG A 295 21.09 -10.59 8.15
C ARG A 295 21.74 -11.70 7.32
N LYS A 296 21.31 -11.84 6.06
CA LYS A 296 21.85 -12.84 5.12
C LYS A 296 23.21 -12.45 4.53
N HIS A 297 23.92 -13.46 4.05
CA HIS A 297 25.28 -13.37 3.53
C HIS A 297 25.39 -13.80 2.06
N ALA A 298 26.49 -13.41 1.42
CA ALA A 298 26.88 -13.93 0.11
C ALA A 298 27.40 -15.38 0.23
N LYS A 299 27.00 -16.25 -0.72
CA LYS A 299 27.49 -17.63 -0.85
C LYS A 299 28.39 -17.79 -2.09
N LEU A 300 29.29 -18.77 -2.07
CA LEU A 300 30.05 -19.16 -3.26
C LEU A 300 29.18 -20.04 -4.17
N TYR A 301 29.21 -19.78 -5.48
CA TYR A 301 28.55 -20.61 -6.49
C TYR A 301 29.60 -21.32 -7.36
N ASN A 302 29.65 -22.65 -7.34
CA ASN A 302 30.65 -23.46 -8.05
C ASN A 302 32.11 -22.98 -7.83
N GLY A 303 32.41 -22.51 -6.61
CA GLY A 303 33.72 -21.95 -6.23
C GLY A 303 33.96 -20.49 -6.64
N LYS A 304 33.05 -19.87 -7.41
CA LYS A 304 33.12 -18.44 -7.74
C LYS A 304 32.43 -17.60 -6.65
N ALA A 305 33.04 -16.47 -6.29
CA ALA A 305 32.38 -15.40 -5.53
C ALA A 305 31.67 -14.41 -6.46
N ILE A 306 30.69 -13.69 -5.93
CA ILE A 306 30.09 -12.54 -6.60
C ILE A 306 31.14 -11.46 -6.90
N SER A 307 31.02 -10.79 -8.05
CA SER A 307 31.99 -9.79 -8.52
C SER A 307 31.37 -8.45 -8.97
N SER A 308 30.04 -8.34 -8.99
CA SER A 308 29.34 -7.10 -9.35
C SER A 308 27.92 -7.04 -8.78
N TYR A 309 27.31 -5.85 -8.83
CA TYR A 309 25.90 -5.69 -8.45
C TYR A 309 24.93 -6.49 -9.34
N ALA A 310 25.15 -6.56 -10.66
CA ALA A 310 24.30 -7.30 -11.59
C ALA A 310 24.29 -8.82 -11.35
N GLU A 311 25.28 -9.35 -10.63
CA GLU A 311 25.32 -10.77 -10.25
C GLU A 311 24.48 -11.11 -9.01
N ARG A 312 23.96 -10.14 -8.24
CA ARG A 312 23.15 -10.40 -7.03
C ARG A 312 21.89 -11.19 -7.38
N GLU A 313 21.21 -10.78 -8.45
CA GLU A 313 20.00 -11.41 -8.98
C GLU A 313 20.27 -12.58 -9.95
N ALA A 314 21.53 -12.96 -10.18
CA ALA A 314 21.85 -14.01 -11.16
C ALA A 314 21.37 -15.40 -10.69
N GLU A 315 20.38 -15.98 -11.38
CA GLU A 315 19.79 -17.27 -11.01
C GLU A 315 20.54 -18.51 -11.52
N VAL A 316 20.39 -19.63 -10.82
CA VAL A 316 20.71 -20.96 -11.35
C VAL A 316 19.80 -21.24 -12.54
N LYS A 317 20.38 -21.57 -13.71
CA LYS A 317 19.61 -21.85 -14.94
C LYS A 317 19.50 -23.36 -15.17
N ASN A 318 18.33 -23.85 -15.59
CA ASN A 318 18.09 -25.24 -16.01
C ASN A 318 17.56 -25.26 -17.45
N ASN A 319 18.28 -25.92 -18.38
CA ASN A 319 18.02 -25.82 -19.83
C ASN A 319 17.86 -24.36 -20.33
N ASN A 320 18.68 -23.46 -19.77
CA ASN A 320 18.64 -21.99 -19.92
C ASN A 320 17.46 -21.25 -19.26
N LEU A 321 16.48 -21.93 -18.65
CA LEU A 321 15.37 -21.30 -17.93
C LEU A 321 15.78 -20.93 -16.48
N ASN A 322 15.17 -19.88 -15.92
CA ASN A 322 15.26 -19.55 -14.48
C ASN A 322 14.70 -20.68 -13.59
N THR A 323 15.06 -20.69 -12.30
CA THR A 323 14.69 -21.76 -11.35
C THR A 323 14.15 -21.26 -10.01
N GLY A 324 14.25 -19.97 -9.72
CA GLY A 324 13.96 -19.35 -8.43
C GLY A 324 15.09 -19.48 -7.38
N GLU A 325 16.27 -20.03 -7.72
CA GLU A 325 17.43 -20.01 -6.83
C GLU A 325 18.52 -19.05 -7.31
N TYR A 326 18.81 -18.01 -6.53
CA TYR A 326 19.94 -17.09 -6.78
C TYR A 326 21.29 -17.74 -6.51
N LYS A 327 22.27 -17.53 -7.42
CA LYS A 327 23.61 -18.14 -7.38
C LYS A 327 24.41 -17.74 -6.14
N PHE A 328 24.45 -16.45 -5.80
CA PHE A 328 25.48 -15.88 -4.90
C PHE A 328 24.99 -15.37 -3.55
N VAL A 329 23.74 -15.62 -3.18
CA VAL A 329 23.17 -15.24 -1.87
C VAL A 329 22.55 -16.44 -1.16
N GLU A 330 22.58 -16.42 0.18
CA GLU A 330 21.85 -17.39 1.00
C GLU A 330 20.33 -17.38 0.73
N PRO A 331 19.64 -18.53 0.85
CA PRO A 331 18.19 -18.58 0.76
C PRO A 331 17.50 -17.62 1.74
N TYR A 332 16.37 -17.07 1.31
CA TYR A 332 15.54 -16.12 2.06
C TYR A 332 16.22 -14.78 2.41
N ALA A 333 17.16 -14.32 1.58
CA ALA A 333 17.52 -12.91 1.55
C ALA A 333 16.33 -12.07 1.07
N THR A 334 16.08 -10.95 1.73
CA THR A 334 14.97 -10.06 1.39
C THR A 334 15.29 -9.31 0.09
N TYR A 335 14.36 -9.31 -0.85
CA TYR A 335 14.45 -8.56 -2.09
C TYR A 335 13.11 -7.89 -2.42
N VAL A 336 13.18 -6.87 -3.27
CA VAL A 336 12.01 -6.14 -3.75
C VAL A 336 11.85 -6.36 -5.24
N GLU A 337 10.62 -6.70 -5.63
CA GLU A 337 10.16 -6.78 -7.02
C GLU A 337 9.41 -5.48 -7.33
N ILE A 338 9.72 -4.84 -8.44
CA ILE A 338 9.08 -3.61 -8.92
C ILE A 338 8.63 -3.83 -10.36
N GLN A 339 7.34 -3.61 -10.63
CA GLN A 339 6.76 -3.72 -11.97
C GLN A 339 6.42 -2.32 -12.50
N ALA A 340 6.65 -2.06 -13.79
CA ALA A 340 6.31 -0.78 -14.41
C ALA A 340 5.92 -0.90 -15.89
N ASN A 341 5.00 -0.03 -16.33
CA ASN A 341 4.81 0.32 -17.73
C ASN A 341 5.65 1.57 -18.04
N MET A 342 6.24 1.63 -19.24
CA MET A 342 7.07 2.76 -19.66
C MET A 342 6.83 3.13 -21.12
N GLU A 343 6.83 4.43 -21.41
CA GLU A 343 7.06 4.94 -22.76
C GLU A 343 8.48 5.52 -22.84
N LEU A 344 9.14 5.29 -23.97
CA LEU A 344 10.48 5.77 -24.26
C LEU A 344 10.55 6.35 -25.68
N GLU A 345 11.55 7.18 -25.92
CA GLU A 345 11.93 7.64 -27.26
C GLU A 345 12.16 6.42 -28.18
N SER A 346 11.46 6.40 -29.32
CA SER A 346 11.66 5.38 -30.35
C SER A 346 13.06 5.50 -30.96
N SER A 347 13.64 4.36 -31.34
CA SER A 347 14.86 4.35 -32.16
C SER A 347 14.66 4.95 -33.57
N ASN A 348 13.40 5.16 -34.00
CA ASN A 348 13.04 5.79 -35.26
C ASN A 348 12.48 7.22 -35.06
N THR A 349 13.33 8.23 -35.21
CA THR A 349 13.01 9.66 -35.02
C THR A 349 12.24 10.32 -36.17
N THR A 350 11.70 9.55 -37.14
CA THR A 350 11.10 10.08 -38.38
C THR A 350 9.57 10.01 -38.46
N THR A 351 8.93 9.53 -37.39
CA THR A 351 7.48 9.25 -37.29
C THR A 351 6.99 9.50 -35.87
N ASP A 352 5.67 9.56 -35.64
CA ASP A 352 5.02 9.60 -34.31
C ASP A 352 5.16 8.26 -33.52
N GLY A 353 6.30 7.58 -33.69
CA GLY A 353 6.60 6.30 -33.08
C GLY A 353 6.97 6.40 -31.61
N LYS A 354 6.64 5.37 -30.83
CA LYS A 354 7.01 5.24 -29.42
C LYS A 354 7.63 3.88 -29.18
N LYS A 355 8.66 3.83 -28.33
CA LYS A 355 9.05 2.57 -27.69
C LYS A 355 8.19 2.42 -26.44
N VAL A 356 7.55 1.27 -26.27
CA VAL A 356 6.73 0.93 -25.10
C VAL A 356 7.33 -0.30 -24.44
N ALA A 357 7.35 -0.34 -23.11
CA ALA A 357 7.84 -1.50 -22.37
C ALA A 357 6.96 -1.81 -21.15
N ASN A 358 6.83 -3.10 -20.84
CA ASN A 358 6.37 -3.59 -19.53
C ASN A 358 7.52 -4.38 -18.92
N VAL A 359 7.94 -3.99 -17.70
CA VAL A 359 9.22 -4.43 -17.11
C VAL A 359 9.08 -4.83 -15.65
N LYS A 360 9.94 -5.76 -15.24
CA LYS A 360 10.08 -6.29 -13.88
C LYS A 360 11.53 -6.08 -13.43
N TYR A 361 11.72 -5.41 -12.29
CA TYR A 361 13.01 -5.18 -11.65
C TYR A 361 13.08 -5.96 -10.34
N THR A 362 14.13 -6.76 -10.15
CA THR A 362 14.43 -7.48 -8.90
C THR A 362 15.62 -6.81 -8.24
N ILE A 363 15.53 -6.50 -6.94
CA ILE A 363 16.60 -5.81 -6.20
C ILE A 363 16.74 -6.41 -4.79
N HIS A 364 17.83 -7.13 -4.52
CA HIS A 364 18.15 -7.60 -3.16
C HIS A 364 18.53 -6.47 -2.21
N LEU A 365 18.02 -6.52 -0.98
CA LEU A 365 18.34 -5.58 0.09
C LEU A 365 19.77 -5.77 0.64
N GLY A 366 20.21 -4.81 1.46
CA GLY A 366 21.60 -4.65 1.89
C GLY A 366 22.43 -3.93 0.83
N GLY A 367 23.74 -3.85 1.07
CA GLY A 367 24.72 -3.34 0.12
C GLY A 367 25.48 -2.11 0.63
N GLY A 368 25.76 -1.19 -0.29
CA GLY A 368 26.53 0.05 -0.09
C GLY A 368 27.23 0.48 -1.39
N GLU A 369 27.74 1.71 -1.49
CA GLU A 369 28.27 2.30 -2.76
C GLU A 369 29.17 1.34 -3.57
N ARG A 370 29.96 0.50 -2.90
CA ARG A 370 30.87 -0.48 -3.51
C ARG A 370 30.80 -1.88 -2.89
N ASP A 371 29.79 -2.16 -2.07
CA ASP A 371 29.61 -3.44 -1.41
C ASP A 371 28.42 -4.20 -1.99
N TYR A 372 28.65 -4.97 -3.05
CA TYR A 372 27.68 -5.89 -3.63
C TYR A 372 27.57 -7.22 -2.83
N THR A 373 28.38 -7.42 -1.79
CA THR A 373 28.43 -8.66 -0.98
C THR A 373 27.54 -8.63 0.25
N ASN A 374 27.16 -7.45 0.72
CA ASN A 374 26.24 -7.26 1.84
C ASN A 374 24.78 -7.52 1.42
N PHE A 375 24.10 -8.42 2.14
CA PHE A 375 22.68 -8.77 1.96
C PHE A 375 21.87 -8.59 3.27
N LYS A 376 22.36 -7.76 4.20
CA LYS A 376 21.75 -7.54 5.52
C LYS A 376 20.80 -6.34 5.53
N SER A 377 19.65 -6.52 6.19
CA SER A 377 18.89 -5.44 6.82
C SER A 377 18.97 -5.59 8.34
N GLU A 378 19.30 -4.52 9.05
CA GLU A 378 19.57 -4.49 10.49
C GLU A 378 18.57 -3.59 11.22
N ARG A 379 18.18 -3.99 12.44
CA ARG A 379 17.23 -3.25 13.28
C ARG A 379 17.69 -1.81 13.57
N ASN A 380 16.74 -0.89 13.81
CA ASN A 380 17.00 0.53 14.12
C ASN A 380 17.82 1.29 13.04
N LYS A 381 17.79 0.84 11.78
CA LYS A 381 18.39 1.51 10.62
C LYS A 381 17.33 2.08 9.68
N LYS A 382 17.69 3.15 8.97
CA LYS A 382 16.98 3.65 7.79
C LYS A 382 17.84 3.39 6.55
N TYR A 383 17.26 2.84 5.48
CA TYR A 383 17.96 2.54 4.23
C TYR A 383 17.31 3.29 3.06
N THR A 384 18.10 3.95 2.19
CA THR A 384 17.59 4.52 0.93
C THR A 384 18.24 3.84 -0.28
N TYR A 385 17.42 3.19 -1.11
CA TYR A 385 17.81 2.61 -2.40
C TYR A 385 17.50 3.60 -3.52
N ASN A 386 18.52 4.25 -4.07
CA ASN A 386 18.36 5.16 -5.21
C ASN A 386 18.45 4.34 -6.50
N VAL A 387 17.33 4.24 -7.22
CA VAL A 387 17.20 3.52 -8.48
C VAL A 387 17.09 4.55 -9.62
N THR A 388 17.86 4.37 -10.68
CA THR A 388 17.76 5.21 -11.89
C THR A 388 17.51 4.34 -13.11
N ILE A 389 16.37 4.57 -13.75
CA ILE A 389 15.97 3.97 -15.02
C ILE A 389 16.44 4.92 -16.14
N VAL A 390 17.03 4.36 -17.19
CA VAL A 390 17.64 5.12 -18.29
C VAL A 390 17.03 4.72 -19.62
N ASP A 391 17.01 3.42 -19.91
CA ASP A 391 16.30 2.82 -21.04
C ASP A 391 16.11 1.30 -20.82
N THR A 392 15.71 0.58 -21.87
CA THR A 392 15.51 -0.88 -21.88
C THR A 392 16.51 -1.61 -22.79
N GLU A 393 17.68 -1.02 -23.05
CA GLU A 393 18.63 -1.57 -24.02
C GLU A 393 19.31 -2.88 -23.53
N ASP A 394 19.43 -3.07 -22.21
CA ASP A 394 19.89 -4.34 -21.60
C ASP A 394 18.97 -5.52 -22.04
N ILE A 395 17.65 -5.33 -21.97
CA ILE A 395 16.63 -6.30 -22.39
C ILE A 395 16.79 -6.61 -23.89
N ARG A 396 17.00 -5.60 -24.75
CA ARG A 396 17.25 -5.84 -26.18
C ARG A 396 18.55 -6.63 -26.40
N VAL A 397 19.62 -6.35 -25.64
CA VAL A 397 20.90 -7.08 -25.77
C VAL A 397 20.75 -8.54 -25.34
N GLU A 398 20.03 -8.82 -24.27
CA GLU A 398 19.68 -10.18 -23.87
C GLU A 398 18.86 -10.91 -24.94
N VAL A 399 17.80 -10.26 -25.43
CA VAL A 399 16.90 -10.83 -26.43
C VAL A 399 17.61 -11.06 -27.78
N GLN A 400 18.36 -10.09 -28.32
CA GLN A 400 18.92 -10.22 -29.67
C GLN A 400 20.31 -10.89 -29.68
N ASN A 401 21.19 -10.53 -28.74
CA ASN A 401 22.56 -11.06 -28.69
C ASN A 401 22.69 -12.33 -27.83
N LYS A 402 21.59 -12.78 -27.20
CA LYS A 402 21.53 -13.95 -26.30
C LYS A 402 22.51 -13.84 -25.11
N ASN A 403 22.67 -12.63 -24.59
CA ASN A 403 23.63 -12.30 -23.53
C ASN A 403 22.95 -11.54 -22.40
N GLU A 404 22.61 -12.27 -21.33
CA GLU A 404 22.01 -11.79 -20.07
C GLU A 404 22.99 -10.87 -19.32
N VAL A 405 23.00 -9.57 -19.63
CA VAL A 405 23.87 -8.57 -18.98
C VAL A 405 23.42 -8.28 -17.55
N ARG A 406 22.11 -8.37 -17.29
CA ARG A 406 21.50 -7.86 -16.05
C ARG A 406 20.29 -8.70 -15.61
N PRO A 407 20.50 -9.89 -15.02
CA PRO A 407 19.46 -10.83 -14.60
C PRO A 407 18.28 -10.25 -13.79
N GLY A 408 18.50 -9.15 -13.05
CA GLY A 408 17.46 -8.47 -12.29
C GLY A 408 16.55 -7.53 -13.09
N VAL A 409 16.57 -7.56 -14.44
CA VAL A 409 15.79 -6.66 -15.32
C VAL A 409 15.23 -7.44 -16.51
N GLU A 410 13.94 -7.76 -16.45
CA GLU A 410 13.25 -8.62 -17.42
C GLU A 410 12.00 -7.91 -17.97
N GLY A 411 11.51 -8.25 -19.18
CA GLY A 411 10.26 -7.70 -19.70
C GLY A 411 10.02 -7.69 -21.22
N ASP A 412 8.84 -7.22 -21.62
CA ASP A 412 8.43 -7.04 -23.02
C ASP A 412 8.76 -5.62 -23.51
N VAL A 413 9.44 -5.49 -24.65
CA VAL A 413 9.79 -4.20 -25.27
C VAL A 413 9.32 -4.14 -26.74
N ILE A 414 8.59 -3.10 -27.11
CA ILE A 414 8.04 -2.91 -28.45
C ILE A 414 8.47 -1.53 -28.98
N ASP A 415 9.20 -1.45 -30.10
CA ASP A 415 9.51 -0.20 -30.78
C ASP A 415 8.52 0.02 -31.95
N ALA A 416 7.48 0.82 -31.70
CA ALA A 416 6.38 1.03 -32.63
C ALA A 416 6.70 2.16 -33.63
N LYS A 417 6.95 1.79 -34.89
CA LYS A 417 7.40 2.65 -36.00
C LYS A 417 6.32 3.55 -36.61
N THR A 418 5.07 3.54 -36.13
CA THR A 418 4.01 4.39 -36.72
C THR A 418 2.94 4.86 -35.74
N LYS A 419 2.16 3.98 -35.08
CA LYS A 419 1.12 4.42 -34.12
C LYS A 419 0.85 3.45 -32.96
N VAL A 420 0.60 4.03 -31.79
CA VAL A 420 0.07 3.36 -30.60
C VAL A 420 -1.34 3.88 -30.32
N TYR A 421 -2.26 2.97 -29.97
CA TYR A 421 -3.60 3.26 -29.49
C TYR A 421 -3.72 2.69 -28.07
N THR A 422 -3.81 3.57 -27.07
CA THR A 422 -3.97 3.18 -25.66
C THR A 422 -5.42 3.44 -25.26
N LEU A 423 -6.16 2.38 -24.95
CA LEU A 423 -7.61 2.41 -24.73
C LEU A 423 -7.96 2.11 -23.27
N ASP A 424 -9.03 2.73 -22.78
CA ASP A 424 -9.66 2.32 -21.52
C ASP A 424 -10.44 0.98 -21.63
N ALA A 425 -10.98 0.52 -20.52
CA ALA A 425 -11.58 -0.80 -20.39
C ALA A 425 -12.96 -0.96 -21.06
N HIS A 426 -13.57 0.14 -21.51
CA HIS A 426 -14.91 0.17 -22.11
C HIS A 426 -14.91 -0.18 -23.61
N TYR A 427 -16.04 0.01 -24.30
CA TYR A 427 -16.08 -0.09 -25.76
C TYR A 427 -15.40 1.12 -26.40
N ASN A 428 -14.63 0.89 -27.47
CA ASN A 428 -13.95 1.92 -28.25
C ASN A 428 -14.11 1.66 -29.76
N CYS A 429 -14.06 2.73 -30.56
CA CYS A 429 -14.02 2.64 -32.02
C CYS A 429 -13.20 3.75 -32.67
N PHE A 430 -12.37 3.39 -33.66
CA PHE A 430 -11.45 4.30 -34.33
C PHE A 430 -11.11 3.83 -35.75
N ILE A 431 -10.47 4.68 -36.55
CA ILE A 431 -10.14 4.39 -37.95
C ILE A 431 -8.65 4.05 -38.09
N ILE A 432 -8.36 2.93 -38.76
CA ILE A 432 -7.03 2.58 -39.29
C ILE A 432 -7.04 2.57 -40.82
N GLY A 433 -5.87 2.68 -41.44
CA GLY A 433 -5.70 2.60 -42.90
C GLY A 433 -4.50 1.72 -43.26
N LEU A 434 -4.73 0.69 -44.07
CA LEU A 434 -3.70 -0.27 -44.50
C LEU A 434 -3.59 -0.31 -46.03
N THR A 435 -2.37 -0.31 -46.56
CA THR A 435 -2.14 -0.54 -48.00
C THR A 435 -2.19 -2.02 -48.35
N LYS A 436 -2.35 -2.32 -49.64
CA LYS A 436 -2.28 -3.69 -50.16
C LYS A 436 -0.90 -4.34 -50.03
N THR A 437 0.19 -3.58 -49.96
CA THR A 437 1.53 -4.12 -49.62
C THR A 437 1.54 -4.58 -48.17
N GLN A 438 1.19 -3.69 -47.23
CA GLN A 438 1.11 -4.03 -45.80
C GLN A 438 0.16 -5.22 -45.55
N ALA A 439 -0.99 -5.29 -46.22
CA ALA A 439 -1.92 -6.42 -46.07
C ALA A 439 -1.36 -7.78 -46.55
N LYS A 440 -0.38 -7.81 -47.46
CA LYS A 440 0.31 -9.05 -47.88
C LYS A 440 1.40 -9.47 -46.89
N GLU A 441 1.92 -8.51 -46.14
CA GLU A 441 2.99 -8.65 -45.15
C GLU A 441 2.43 -8.69 -43.71
N LEU A 442 1.09 -8.79 -43.55
CA LEU A 442 0.39 -8.69 -42.27
C LEU A 442 0.65 -9.89 -41.36
N SER A 443 1.71 -9.77 -40.55
CA SER A 443 1.84 -10.48 -39.29
C SER A 443 1.04 -9.78 -38.18
N PHE A 444 0.63 -10.55 -37.17
CA PHE A 444 0.06 -10.01 -35.94
C PHE A 444 0.27 -10.96 -34.75
N MET A 445 0.21 -10.40 -33.54
CA MET A 445 0.14 -11.13 -32.28
C MET A 445 -0.92 -10.51 -31.39
N VAL A 446 -1.68 -11.35 -30.69
CA VAL A 446 -2.53 -10.96 -29.57
C VAL A 446 -1.96 -11.59 -28.30
N LYS A 447 -1.61 -10.75 -27.32
CA LYS A 447 -1.32 -11.15 -25.94
C LYS A 447 -2.44 -10.62 -25.05
N THR A 448 -2.90 -11.48 -24.17
CA THR A 448 -4.04 -11.27 -23.26
C THR A 448 -3.78 -12.17 -22.06
N PRO A 449 -4.21 -11.82 -20.83
CA PRO A 449 -3.99 -12.65 -19.65
C PRO A 449 -4.77 -13.98 -19.64
N PHE A 450 -5.50 -14.32 -20.73
CA PHE A 450 -6.42 -15.44 -20.80
C PHE A 450 -6.24 -16.25 -22.10
N GLY A 451 -6.33 -17.57 -22.01
CA GLY A 451 -6.19 -18.47 -23.16
C GLY A 451 -4.78 -18.48 -23.78
N THR A 452 -4.69 -18.95 -25.03
CA THR A 452 -3.41 -19.08 -25.75
C THR A 452 -3.10 -17.82 -26.56
N SER A 453 -1.86 -17.33 -26.48
CA SER A 453 -1.40 -16.21 -27.32
C SER A 453 -1.54 -16.54 -28.81
N VAL A 454 -2.18 -15.65 -29.57
CA VAL A 454 -2.57 -15.90 -30.97
C VAL A 454 -1.65 -15.16 -31.92
N THR A 455 -1.24 -15.79 -33.02
CA THR A 455 -0.47 -15.16 -34.09
C THR A 455 -1.11 -15.37 -35.46
N ASN A 456 -0.67 -14.62 -36.47
CA ASN A 456 -1.12 -14.81 -37.86
C ASN A 456 -0.83 -16.23 -38.43
N THR A 457 0.18 -16.93 -37.89
CA THR A 457 0.51 -18.32 -38.26
C THR A 457 -0.26 -19.38 -37.45
N SER A 458 -0.98 -19.00 -36.39
CA SER A 458 -1.67 -19.95 -35.51
C SER A 458 -2.68 -20.82 -36.26
N ASN A 459 -2.76 -22.10 -35.90
CA ASN A 459 -3.66 -23.08 -36.51
C ASN A 459 -5.10 -22.99 -35.97
N GLU A 460 -6.03 -23.75 -36.54
CA GLU A 460 -7.45 -23.71 -36.13
C GLU A 460 -7.69 -24.02 -34.64
N SER A 461 -6.92 -24.94 -34.04
CA SER A 461 -7.09 -25.32 -32.63
C SER A 461 -6.59 -24.22 -31.70
N GLU A 462 -5.43 -23.62 -32.01
CA GLU A 462 -4.90 -22.45 -31.30
C GLU A 462 -5.86 -21.26 -31.41
N ARG A 463 -6.41 -20.98 -32.60
CA ARG A 463 -7.45 -19.95 -32.79
C ARG A 463 -8.73 -20.25 -32.00
N LYS A 464 -9.09 -21.53 -31.83
CA LYS A 464 -10.24 -21.93 -31.00
C LYS A 464 -9.98 -21.76 -29.51
N MET A 465 -8.71 -21.66 -29.08
CA MET A 465 -8.27 -21.42 -27.70
C MET A 465 -7.71 -19.99 -27.48
N GLY A 466 -8.03 -19.05 -28.37
CA GLY A 466 -7.43 -17.72 -28.39
C GLY A 466 -8.44 -16.60 -28.18
N ASP A 467 -8.18 -15.72 -27.21
CA ASP A 467 -8.98 -14.51 -26.95
C ASP A 467 -8.51 -13.34 -27.84
N TYR A 468 -8.93 -13.38 -29.11
CA TYR A 468 -8.61 -12.37 -30.13
C TYR A 468 -9.84 -11.66 -30.72
N LYS A 469 -11.05 -12.12 -30.40
CA LYS A 469 -12.30 -11.66 -31.05
C LYS A 469 -12.85 -10.35 -30.50
N TRP A 470 -12.22 -9.81 -29.45
CA TRP A 470 -12.50 -8.49 -28.91
C TRP A 470 -12.09 -7.34 -29.84
N ILE A 471 -11.23 -7.59 -30.83
CA ILE A 471 -10.93 -6.64 -31.91
C ILE A 471 -11.48 -7.12 -33.25
N ARG A 472 -12.33 -6.31 -33.88
CA ARG A 472 -13.04 -6.63 -35.12
C ARG A 472 -13.12 -5.41 -36.04
N PHE A 473 -13.27 -5.63 -37.35
CA PHE A 473 -13.10 -4.59 -38.38
C PHE A 473 -14.31 -4.48 -39.31
N LYS A 474 -14.58 -3.27 -39.80
CA LYS A 474 -15.58 -2.99 -40.84
C LYS A 474 -15.07 -1.89 -41.77
N ARG A 475 -15.18 -2.09 -43.09
CA ARG A 475 -14.75 -1.11 -44.11
C ARG A 475 -15.46 0.23 -43.90
N CYS A 476 -14.74 1.34 -44.00
CA CYS A 476 -15.25 2.70 -43.83
C CYS A 476 -14.53 3.71 -44.76
N THR A 477 -14.73 5.02 -44.55
CA THR A 477 -13.90 6.07 -45.18
C THR A 477 -12.79 6.51 -44.22
N LYS A 478 -11.94 7.45 -44.64
CA LYS A 478 -10.90 8.01 -43.76
C LYS A 478 -11.51 8.91 -42.66
N GLU A 479 -12.65 9.53 -42.93
CA GLU A 479 -13.27 10.57 -42.10
C GLU A 479 -14.45 10.08 -41.25
N ALA A 480 -15.10 8.96 -41.62
CA ALA A 480 -16.34 8.49 -40.99
C ALA A 480 -16.22 7.06 -40.47
N LEU A 481 -16.72 6.83 -39.26
CA LEU A 481 -16.91 5.50 -38.67
C LEU A 481 -18.06 4.79 -39.37
N ALA A 482 -17.91 3.48 -39.59
CA ALA A 482 -19.04 2.61 -39.88
C ALA A 482 -19.87 2.39 -38.61
N THR A 483 -21.20 2.26 -38.71
CA THR A 483 -22.02 1.85 -37.56
C THR A 483 -21.66 0.42 -37.14
N TYR A 484 -21.78 0.10 -35.84
CA TYR A 484 -21.69 -1.28 -35.39
C TYR A 484 -22.86 -2.08 -36.01
N PRO A 485 -22.62 -3.17 -36.76
CA PRO A 485 -23.69 -3.93 -37.36
C PRO A 485 -24.43 -4.74 -36.29
N LYS A 486 -25.73 -4.99 -36.51
CA LYS A 486 -26.60 -5.74 -35.59
C LYS A 486 -25.91 -7.01 -35.06
N ASN A 487 -25.72 -7.06 -33.74
CA ASN A 487 -25.09 -8.12 -32.97
C ASN A 487 -23.68 -8.49 -33.47
N GLY A 488 -22.94 -7.54 -34.06
CA GLY A 488 -21.61 -7.75 -34.65
C GLY A 488 -21.61 -8.55 -35.95
N SER A 489 -22.77 -8.75 -36.59
CA SER A 489 -22.91 -9.58 -37.78
C SER A 489 -22.12 -9.03 -38.98
N GLY A 490 -21.36 -9.90 -39.65
CA GLY A 490 -20.55 -9.53 -40.83
C GLY A 490 -19.31 -8.70 -40.53
N LEU A 491 -18.90 -8.58 -39.26
CA LEU A 491 -17.58 -8.02 -38.92
C LEU A 491 -16.45 -8.97 -39.31
N ILE A 492 -15.32 -8.39 -39.72
CA ILE A 492 -14.10 -9.08 -40.12
C ILE A 492 -13.20 -9.23 -38.88
N ASP A 493 -12.52 -10.36 -38.71
CA ASP A 493 -11.53 -10.55 -37.64
C ASP A 493 -10.08 -10.34 -38.14
N LEU A 494 -9.10 -10.47 -37.26
CA LEU A 494 -7.67 -10.33 -37.60
C LEU A 494 -7.21 -11.27 -38.73
N PHE A 495 -7.78 -12.48 -38.83
CA PHE A 495 -7.43 -13.45 -39.87
C PHE A 495 -8.11 -13.13 -41.21
N GLY A 496 -9.30 -12.53 -41.18
CA GLY A 496 -9.99 -12.05 -42.38
C GLY A 496 -9.42 -10.74 -42.96
N LEU A 497 -8.79 -9.89 -42.14
CA LEU A 497 -8.41 -8.53 -42.55
C LEU A 497 -7.47 -8.49 -43.78
N ALA A 498 -6.46 -9.35 -43.84
CA ALA A 498 -5.53 -9.41 -44.98
C ALA A 498 -6.21 -9.80 -46.30
N SER A 499 -7.13 -10.78 -46.27
CA SER A 499 -7.86 -11.24 -47.47
C SER A 499 -8.91 -10.22 -47.91
N ASP A 500 -9.55 -9.53 -46.95
CA ASP A 500 -10.49 -8.45 -47.26
C ASP A 500 -9.82 -7.27 -47.97
N ILE A 501 -8.64 -6.83 -47.51
CA ILE A 501 -7.87 -5.75 -48.16
C ILE A 501 -7.35 -6.18 -49.54
N THR A 502 -6.78 -7.38 -49.65
CA THR A 502 -6.17 -7.83 -50.91
C THR A 502 -7.18 -8.10 -52.02
N SER A 503 -8.41 -8.53 -51.68
CA SER A 503 -9.50 -8.80 -52.63
C SER A 503 -10.16 -7.56 -53.24
N GLN A 504 -10.07 -6.39 -52.62
CA GLN A 504 -10.71 -5.16 -53.11
C GLN A 504 -10.06 -4.60 -54.37
N SER A 505 -10.75 -3.74 -55.12
CA SER A 505 -10.18 -3.04 -56.29
C SER A 505 -9.22 -1.92 -55.85
N GLY A 506 -8.02 -1.89 -56.44
CA GLY A 506 -6.96 -0.92 -56.11
C GLY A 506 -5.56 -1.48 -56.31
N ASN A 507 -4.57 -0.59 -56.38
CA ASN A 507 -3.16 -0.93 -56.58
C ASN A 507 -2.45 -1.23 -55.24
N ASN A 508 -1.19 -1.68 -55.27
CA ASN A 508 -0.44 -2.07 -54.07
C ASN A 508 -0.35 -0.96 -52.99
N TYR A 509 -0.32 0.30 -53.41
CA TYR A 509 -0.20 1.49 -52.55
C TYR A 509 -1.54 2.15 -52.21
N THR A 510 -2.67 1.59 -52.68
CA THR A 510 -4.00 2.07 -52.29
C THR A 510 -4.25 1.73 -50.82
N THR A 511 -4.49 2.75 -49.99
CA THR A 511 -4.88 2.60 -48.58
C THR A 511 -6.38 2.32 -48.46
N PHE A 512 -6.73 1.24 -47.76
CA PHE A 512 -8.10 0.85 -47.43
C PHE A 512 -8.36 1.15 -45.96
N TYR A 513 -9.51 1.77 -45.66
CA TYR A 513 -9.84 2.26 -44.32
C TYR A 513 -10.85 1.36 -43.62
N TYR A 514 -10.61 1.13 -42.33
CA TYR A 514 -11.44 0.27 -41.48
C TYR A 514 -11.74 0.97 -40.17
N THR A 515 -13.01 0.92 -39.77
CA THR A 515 -13.40 1.11 -38.38
C THR A 515 -12.98 -0.14 -37.64
N VAL A 516 -12.06 0.04 -36.70
CA VAL A 516 -11.78 -0.91 -35.63
C VAL A 516 -12.88 -0.76 -34.60
N PHE A 517 -13.53 -1.87 -34.26
CA PHE A 517 -14.36 -2.00 -33.08
C PHE A 517 -13.57 -2.78 -32.05
N VAL A 518 -13.40 -2.18 -30.87
CA VAL A 518 -12.80 -2.82 -29.70
C VAL A 518 -13.93 -3.05 -28.70
N ASP A 519 -14.24 -4.32 -28.47
CA ASP A 519 -15.13 -4.72 -27.39
C ASP A 519 -14.56 -4.31 -26.04
N GLU A 520 -15.46 -4.15 -25.08
CA GLU A 520 -15.14 -3.94 -23.68
C GLU A 520 -14.24 -5.05 -23.11
N TYR A 521 -13.42 -4.73 -22.10
CA TYR A 521 -12.69 -5.69 -21.28
C TYR A 521 -13.65 -6.37 -20.27
N TYR A 522 -14.69 -7.01 -20.79
CA TYR A 522 -15.73 -7.70 -20.04
C TYR A 522 -16.07 -9.02 -20.71
N TYR A 523 -16.24 -10.07 -19.90
CA TYR A 523 -16.51 -11.42 -20.38
C TYR A 523 -17.81 -11.95 -19.76
N ASP A 524 -18.87 -12.04 -20.57
CA ASP A 524 -20.14 -12.69 -20.23
C ASP A 524 -20.03 -14.23 -20.27
N GLN A 525 -19.07 -14.73 -21.05
CA GLN A 525 -18.74 -16.14 -21.24
C GLN A 525 -17.26 -16.39 -20.94
N VAL A 526 -16.93 -17.61 -20.53
CA VAL A 526 -15.55 -18.02 -20.21
C VAL A 526 -14.69 -17.97 -21.50
N PRO A 527 -13.51 -17.31 -21.49
CA PRO A 527 -12.60 -17.33 -22.64
C PRO A 527 -12.18 -18.76 -22.99
N ALA A 528 -11.94 -19.03 -24.28
CA ALA A 528 -11.63 -20.39 -24.70
C ALA A 528 -10.24 -20.83 -24.23
N GLY A 529 -10.17 -21.96 -23.53
CA GLY A 529 -8.98 -22.45 -22.84
C GLY A 529 -9.00 -22.20 -21.32
N GLU A 530 -9.83 -21.25 -20.85
CA GLU A 530 -10.00 -20.96 -19.43
C GLU A 530 -11.00 -21.91 -18.75
N ASN A 531 -10.89 -22.05 -17.42
CA ASN A 531 -11.80 -22.83 -16.58
C ASN A 531 -12.36 -21.97 -15.43
N TRP A 532 -13.23 -21.02 -15.78
CA TRP A 532 -13.78 -20.04 -14.84
C TRP A 532 -15.12 -20.46 -14.24
N THR A 533 -15.30 -20.15 -12.95
CA THR A 533 -16.56 -20.32 -12.22
C THR A 533 -17.22 -18.97 -11.97
N GLN A 534 -18.55 -18.89 -11.93
CA GLN A 534 -19.20 -17.63 -11.59
C GLN A 534 -18.81 -17.13 -10.17
N PRO A 535 -18.82 -15.80 -9.92
CA PRO A 535 -19.02 -14.73 -10.90
C PRO A 535 -17.77 -14.54 -11.76
N TYR A 536 -17.90 -14.34 -13.08
CA TYR A 536 -16.74 -14.31 -13.98
C TYR A 536 -15.86 -13.07 -13.82
N TRP A 537 -16.39 -11.94 -13.32
CA TRP A 537 -15.63 -10.69 -13.21
C TRP A 537 -14.38 -10.80 -12.34
N LYS A 538 -14.37 -11.68 -11.34
CA LYS A 538 -13.22 -11.92 -10.45
C LYS A 538 -11.93 -12.34 -11.19
N TYR A 539 -12.05 -12.84 -12.42
CA TYR A 539 -10.91 -13.22 -13.25
C TYR A 539 -10.41 -12.13 -14.19
N PHE A 540 -11.26 -11.16 -14.58
CA PHE A 540 -10.89 -10.15 -15.57
C PHE A 540 -10.76 -8.71 -15.04
N VAL A 541 -11.21 -8.44 -13.80
CA VAL A 541 -10.90 -7.16 -13.14
C VAL A 541 -9.47 -7.12 -12.59
N ASN A 542 -8.90 -5.92 -12.49
CA ASN A 542 -7.57 -5.67 -11.91
C ASN A 542 -6.48 -6.58 -12.53
N LYS A 543 -6.51 -6.73 -13.86
CA LYS A 543 -5.54 -7.51 -14.67
C LYS A 543 -4.66 -6.63 -15.53
N GLU A 544 -3.58 -7.22 -16.03
CA GLU A 544 -2.72 -6.63 -17.05
C GLU A 544 -3.50 -6.25 -18.32
N ASN A 545 -2.95 -5.30 -19.08
CA ASN A 545 -3.56 -4.81 -20.31
C ASN A 545 -3.51 -5.91 -21.39
N ARG A 546 -4.61 -6.12 -22.12
CA ARG A 546 -4.60 -6.95 -23.33
C ARG A 546 -4.15 -6.11 -24.52
N TYR A 547 -3.44 -6.71 -25.46
CA TYR A 547 -2.95 -5.98 -26.64
C TYR A 547 -2.91 -6.80 -27.91
N VAL A 548 -2.96 -6.10 -29.04
CA VAL A 548 -2.65 -6.63 -30.36
C VAL A 548 -1.58 -5.78 -31.04
N ILE A 549 -0.60 -6.46 -31.63
CA ILE A 549 0.44 -5.86 -32.47
C ILE A 549 0.17 -6.25 -33.92
N LEU A 550 0.25 -5.29 -34.86
CA LEU A 550 0.14 -5.53 -36.30
C LEU A 550 1.44 -5.11 -37.01
N LEU A 551 1.85 -5.92 -38.00
CA LEU A 551 3.05 -5.74 -38.83
C LEU A 551 4.32 -5.71 -37.96
N PHE A 552 4.64 -6.88 -37.41
CA PHE A 552 5.65 -7.07 -36.37
C PHE A 552 6.37 -8.44 -36.48
N THR A 553 7.50 -8.60 -35.81
CA THR A 553 8.13 -9.91 -35.55
C THR A 553 8.79 -9.87 -34.16
N PRO A 554 8.49 -10.82 -33.25
CA PRO A 554 9.07 -10.83 -31.91
C PRO A 554 10.30 -11.73 -31.82
N GLU A 555 11.28 -11.29 -31.05
CA GLU A 555 12.39 -12.09 -30.55
C GLU A 555 12.25 -12.32 -29.04
N TYR A 556 12.82 -13.42 -28.53
CA TYR A 556 12.81 -13.78 -27.11
C TYR A 556 14.23 -14.09 -26.59
N SER A 557 14.44 -13.89 -25.29
CA SER A 557 15.64 -14.30 -24.54
C SER A 557 15.83 -15.83 -24.52
N LEU A 558 16.85 -16.34 -23.83
CA LEU A 558 17.08 -17.78 -23.70
C LEU A 558 16.15 -18.43 -22.65
N ASP A 559 15.94 -17.75 -21.52
CA ASP A 559 15.06 -18.13 -20.40
C ASP A 559 13.57 -17.88 -20.63
N LYS A 560 13.22 -16.97 -21.56
CA LYS A 560 11.85 -16.54 -21.93
C LYS A 560 11.19 -15.50 -21.01
N GLU A 561 11.93 -14.90 -20.09
CA GLU A 561 11.43 -13.79 -19.26
C GLU A 561 11.38 -12.45 -20.02
N SER A 562 12.06 -12.33 -21.16
CA SER A 562 12.15 -11.09 -21.96
C SER A 562 11.78 -11.25 -23.44
N SER A 563 11.22 -10.20 -24.04
CA SER A 563 10.95 -10.11 -25.49
C SER A 563 11.23 -8.73 -26.10
N TYR A 564 11.51 -8.69 -27.41
CA TYR A 564 11.71 -7.47 -28.19
C TYR A 564 11.01 -7.56 -29.56
N ALA A 565 10.33 -6.50 -30.00
CA ALA A 565 9.70 -6.45 -31.33
C ALA A 565 9.70 -5.05 -31.95
N ASP A 566 9.85 -5.00 -33.28
CA ASP A 566 9.49 -3.84 -34.11
C ASP A 566 8.02 -3.96 -34.56
N ALA A 567 7.23 -2.87 -34.57
CA ALA A 567 5.81 -2.90 -34.94
C ALA A 567 5.34 -1.70 -35.80
N GLN A 568 4.25 -1.82 -36.58
CA GLN A 568 3.59 -0.63 -37.18
C GLN A 568 2.45 -0.10 -36.31
N TYR A 569 1.56 -0.99 -35.86
CA TYR A 569 0.47 -0.64 -34.95
C TYR A 569 0.54 -1.45 -33.66
N LEU A 570 0.41 -0.77 -32.54
CA LEU A 570 0.15 -1.36 -31.23
C LEU A 570 -1.20 -0.84 -30.72
N ILE A 571 -2.10 -1.74 -30.34
CA ILE A 571 -3.38 -1.41 -29.73
C ILE A 571 -3.41 -2.09 -28.36
N THR A 572 -3.43 -1.31 -27.28
CA THR A 572 -3.52 -1.80 -25.90
C THR A 572 -4.87 -1.39 -25.29
N GLN A 573 -5.42 -2.23 -24.43
CA GLN A 573 -6.65 -1.95 -23.70
C GLN A 573 -6.49 -2.31 -22.23
N ARG A 574 -6.82 -1.37 -21.35
CA ARG A 574 -6.80 -1.59 -19.89
C ARG A 574 -7.88 -2.57 -19.45
N SER A 575 -7.64 -3.29 -18.36
CA SER A 575 -8.69 -4.09 -17.71
C SER A 575 -9.65 -3.23 -16.90
N ILE A 576 -10.88 -3.70 -16.68
CA ILE A 576 -11.82 -3.02 -15.76
C ILE A 576 -11.20 -3.03 -14.36
N GLN A 577 -11.06 -1.86 -13.72
CA GLN A 577 -10.63 -1.81 -12.32
C GLN A 577 -11.81 -1.84 -11.36
N THR A 578 -11.58 -2.37 -10.16
CA THR A 578 -12.56 -2.42 -9.07
C THR A 578 -11.88 -2.48 -7.70
N TYR A 579 -12.62 -2.06 -6.66
CA TYR A 579 -12.20 -2.12 -5.26
C TYR A 579 -12.94 -3.22 -4.45
N TYR A 580 -13.68 -4.08 -5.16
CA TYR A 580 -14.39 -5.23 -4.60
C TYR A 580 -13.46 -6.45 -4.53
N SER A 581 -13.51 -7.22 -3.43
CA SER A 581 -12.71 -8.43 -3.27
C SER A 581 -13.09 -9.50 -4.30
N THR A 582 -12.07 -10.03 -4.98
CA THR A 582 -12.20 -11.14 -5.95
C THR A 582 -12.30 -12.52 -5.28
N GLU A 583 -12.12 -12.59 -3.95
CA GLU A 583 -12.19 -13.82 -3.14
C GLU A 583 -13.43 -13.87 -2.23
N LYS A 584 -13.94 -12.70 -1.81
CA LYS A 584 -14.95 -12.54 -0.76
C LYS A 584 -16.07 -11.64 -1.25
N PHE A 585 -17.24 -12.23 -1.52
CA PHE A 585 -18.31 -11.52 -2.21
C PHE A 585 -19.40 -11.00 -1.28
N ASN A 586 -20.08 -9.92 -1.70
CA ASN A 586 -21.41 -9.60 -1.16
C ASN A 586 -22.43 -10.66 -1.62
N SER A 587 -23.61 -10.68 -0.99
CA SER A 587 -24.64 -11.71 -1.20
C SER A 587 -25.16 -11.82 -2.65
N GLY A 588 -25.09 -10.74 -3.43
CA GLY A 588 -25.43 -10.75 -4.86
C GLY A 588 -24.28 -11.14 -5.79
N GLN A 589 -23.07 -11.33 -5.25
CA GLN A 589 -21.83 -11.52 -6.02
C GLN A 589 -21.56 -10.39 -7.04
N THR A 590 -22.07 -9.19 -6.73
CA THR A 590 -22.01 -7.99 -7.57
C THR A 590 -20.77 -7.15 -7.26
N ALA A 591 -20.26 -6.43 -8.25
CA ALA A 591 -19.22 -5.43 -8.07
C ALA A 591 -19.45 -4.20 -8.96
N LEU A 592 -18.75 -3.10 -8.67
CA LEU A 592 -18.72 -1.91 -9.50
C LEU A 592 -17.43 -1.90 -10.32
N GLY A 593 -17.55 -1.92 -11.64
CA GLY A 593 -16.42 -1.77 -12.56
C GLY A 593 -16.23 -0.32 -12.97
N MET A 594 -15.00 0.14 -13.18
CA MET A 594 -14.68 1.55 -13.42
C MET A 594 -13.68 1.73 -14.58
N GLU A 595 -13.79 2.86 -15.29
CA GLU A 595 -12.81 3.30 -16.28
C GLU A 595 -11.55 3.87 -15.60
N HIS A 596 -10.46 4.06 -16.33
CA HIS A 596 -9.19 4.60 -15.84
C HIS A 596 -9.02 6.11 -16.06
N VAL A 597 -9.53 6.65 -17.16
CA VAL A 597 -9.39 8.07 -17.51
C VAL A 597 -10.66 8.66 -18.09
N ASN A 598 -10.79 9.98 -17.94
CA ASN A 598 -11.86 10.75 -18.56
C ASN A 598 -11.50 11.04 -20.03
N GLU A 599 -11.77 10.10 -20.94
CA GLU A 599 -11.48 10.21 -22.40
C GLU A 599 -12.25 11.33 -23.13
N THR A 600 -13.15 12.04 -22.42
CA THR A 600 -14.05 13.09 -22.96
C THR A 600 -13.63 14.53 -22.65
N GLY A 601 -12.64 14.75 -21.77
CA GLY A 601 -12.23 16.10 -21.35
C GLY A 601 -13.15 16.72 -20.29
N GLU A 602 -13.08 18.04 -20.10
CA GLU A 602 -13.86 18.72 -19.05
C GLU A 602 -15.38 18.59 -19.32
N PRO A 603 -16.18 18.08 -18.35
CA PRO A 603 -17.61 17.85 -18.55
C PRO A 603 -18.38 19.17 -18.58
N SER A 604 -19.45 19.18 -19.36
CA SER A 604 -20.33 20.35 -19.47
C SER A 604 -20.98 20.77 -18.15
N THR A 605 -21.24 22.08 -18.05
CA THR A 605 -21.91 22.75 -16.94
C THR A 605 -23.46 22.73 -17.04
N ALA A 606 -24.05 22.14 -18.09
CA ALA A 606 -25.50 21.98 -18.21
C ALA A 606 -26.07 21.00 -17.15
N THR A 607 -27.18 21.34 -16.49
CA THR A 607 -27.81 20.48 -15.47
C THR A 607 -28.63 19.34 -16.12
N PRO A 608 -28.82 18.19 -15.43
CA PRO A 608 -29.54 17.05 -15.99
C PRO A 608 -31.05 17.29 -16.11
N GLY A 609 -31.60 18.33 -15.48
CA GLY A 609 -33.01 18.73 -15.61
C GLY A 609 -34.01 17.65 -15.20
N ILE A 610 -33.74 16.96 -14.09
CA ILE A 610 -34.58 15.92 -13.47
C ILE A 610 -34.46 16.04 -11.94
N SER A 611 -35.57 15.80 -11.24
CA SER A 611 -35.68 15.74 -9.78
C SER A 611 -35.45 14.33 -9.25
N ASP A 612 -35.47 14.17 -7.92
CA ASP A 612 -35.58 12.88 -7.20
C ASP A 612 -34.54 11.86 -7.70
N LEU A 613 -33.27 12.24 -7.59
CA LEU A 613 -32.12 11.43 -7.97
C LEU A 613 -31.67 10.61 -6.78
N SER A 614 -31.37 9.33 -7.01
CA SER A 614 -30.77 8.45 -6.01
C SER A 614 -29.40 8.97 -5.61
N ASN A 615 -29.07 8.89 -4.33
CA ASN A 615 -27.69 9.08 -3.85
C ASN A 615 -26.82 7.82 -4.04
N SER A 616 -27.43 6.68 -4.40
CA SER A 616 -26.77 5.36 -4.35
C SER A 616 -26.91 4.46 -5.61
N ASN A 617 -27.67 4.89 -6.63
CA ASN A 617 -27.83 4.15 -7.88
C ASN A 617 -27.73 5.07 -9.12
N GLY A 618 -26.53 5.16 -9.70
CA GLY A 618 -26.24 5.97 -10.89
C GLY A 618 -26.84 5.41 -12.17
N TYR A 619 -27.00 4.08 -12.27
CA TYR A 619 -27.72 3.48 -13.39
C TYR A 619 -29.16 3.99 -13.41
N TYR A 620 -29.85 3.94 -12.26
CA TYR A 620 -31.25 4.39 -12.15
C TYR A 620 -31.39 5.88 -12.53
N ASN A 621 -30.49 6.73 -12.05
CA ASN A 621 -30.45 8.15 -12.41
C ASN A 621 -30.22 8.37 -13.91
N MET A 622 -29.33 7.58 -14.53
CA MET A 622 -29.03 7.66 -15.95
C MET A 622 -30.17 7.10 -16.82
N TYR A 623 -30.81 6.02 -16.39
CA TYR A 623 -31.99 5.45 -17.05
C TYR A 623 -33.20 6.41 -16.99
N LYS A 624 -33.40 7.07 -15.84
CA LYS A 624 -34.37 8.17 -15.66
C LYS A 624 -34.05 9.38 -16.56
N TYR A 625 -32.76 9.67 -16.77
CA TYR A 625 -32.30 10.74 -17.64
C TYR A 625 -32.58 10.48 -19.13
N ILE A 626 -32.27 9.29 -19.67
CA ILE A 626 -32.50 8.99 -21.09
C ILE A 626 -33.99 8.81 -21.43
N ASN A 627 -34.82 8.33 -20.50
CA ASN A 627 -36.23 8.08 -20.78
C ASN A 627 -37.13 9.34 -20.71
N ARG A 628 -36.64 10.48 -20.21
CA ARG A 628 -37.40 11.74 -20.24
C ARG A 628 -37.47 12.30 -21.66
N ASN A 629 -38.55 13.04 -21.98
CA ASN A 629 -38.63 13.96 -23.13
C ASN A 629 -38.07 13.44 -24.48
N ASN A 630 -38.29 12.15 -24.78
CA ASN A 630 -37.80 11.45 -25.98
C ASN A 630 -36.26 11.36 -26.15
N TYR A 631 -35.48 11.48 -25.07
CA TYR A 631 -34.01 11.42 -25.15
C TYR A 631 -33.45 10.03 -25.51
N LYS A 632 -34.22 8.95 -25.34
CA LYS A 632 -33.82 7.54 -25.52
C LYS A 632 -33.18 7.11 -26.85
N ASN A 633 -33.13 7.96 -27.88
CA ASN A 633 -32.48 7.63 -29.16
C ASN A 633 -31.01 8.07 -29.15
N TRP A 634 -30.11 7.23 -29.65
CA TRP A 634 -28.65 7.48 -29.72
C TRP A 634 -28.30 8.84 -30.33
N ASN A 635 -28.99 9.23 -31.41
CA ASN A 635 -28.77 10.50 -32.12
C ASN A 635 -29.15 11.77 -31.31
N ASN A 636 -29.83 11.65 -30.17
CA ASN A 636 -30.06 12.77 -29.25
C ASN A 636 -28.82 13.10 -28.41
N HIS A 637 -27.85 12.18 -28.34
CA HIS A 637 -26.68 12.25 -27.47
C HIS A 637 -25.36 12.31 -28.24
N ALA A 638 -25.27 11.62 -29.40
CA ALA A 638 -24.04 11.47 -30.16
C ALA A 638 -24.26 11.43 -31.69
N SER A 639 -23.18 11.68 -32.44
CA SER A 639 -23.09 11.37 -33.87
C SER A 639 -22.29 10.07 -34.05
N ILE A 640 -22.99 8.93 -34.06
CA ILE A 640 -22.38 7.59 -34.01
C ILE A 640 -21.48 7.21 -35.21
N THR A 641 -21.45 8.04 -36.26
CA THR A 641 -20.56 7.89 -37.43
C THR A 641 -19.41 8.90 -37.46
N SER A 642 -19.36 9.87 -36.53
CA SER A 642 -18.30 10.88 -36.46
C SER A 642 -17.27 10.48 -35.40
N PRO A 643 -15.99 10.26 -35.74
CA PRO A 643 -14.98 9.86 -34.75
C PRO A 643 -14.56 11.01 -33.83
N ASN A 644 -14.58 10.76 -32.52
CA ASN A 644 -13.71 11.43 -31.56
C ASN A 644 -12.33 10.77 -31.66
N THR A 645 -11.36 11.45 -32.27
CA THR A 645 -10.01 10.92 -32.50
C THR A 645 -9.11 10.95 -31.27
N ALA A 646 -9.50 11.62 -30.19
CA ALA A 646 -8.74 11.71 -28.95
C ALA A 646 -9.17 10.63 -27.92
N GLY A 647 -10.48 10.43 -27.76
CA GLY A 647 -11.07 9.42 -26.87
C GLY A 647 -11.49 8.14 -27.57
N TYR A 648 -10.91 7.84 -28.75
CA TYR A 648 -11.12 6.61 -29.53
C TYR A 648 -12.57 6.07 -29.53
N THR A 649 -13.53 6.94 -29.81
CA THR A 649 -14.98 6.64 -29.74
C THR A 649 -15.74 7.53 -30.74
N PHE A 650 -17.08 7.55 -30.69
CA PHE A 650 -17.90 8.47 -31.47
C PHE A 650 -18.08 9.84 -30.78
N ASN A 651 -18.35 10.88 -31.56
CA ASN A 651 -18.46 12.25 -31.08
C ASN A 651 -19.80 12.51 -30.37
N ILE A 652 -19.75 12.84 -29.07
CA ILE A 652 -20.90 13.35 -28.31
C ILE A 652 -21.37 14.70 -28.88
N THR A 653 -22.68 14.82 -29.09
CA THR A 653 -23.34 16.03 -29.61
C THR A 653 -24.18 16.75 -28.55
N LYS A 654 -24.42 16.09 -27.41
CA LYS A 654 -25.22 16.63 -26.30
C LYS A 654 -24.34 16.92 -25.08
N ASP A 655 -23.93 18.18 -24.97
CA ASP A 655 -23.19 18.79 -23.88
C ASP A 655 -23.79 18.49 -22.48
N ASN A 656 -23.33 17.44 -21.77
CA ASN A 656 -23.61 17.06 -20.36
C ASN A 656 -22.96 15.72 -19.98
N ALA A 657 -22.44 15.61 -18.74
CA ALA A 657 -21.79 14.43 -18.16
C ALA A 657 -22.58 13.10 -18.21
N TRP A 658 -23.92 13.16 -18.24
CA TRP A 658 -24.75 11.96 -18.40
C TRP A 658 -24.61 11.40 -19.82
N SER A 659 -24.58 12.28 -20.82
CA SER A 659 -24.37 11.92 -22.23
C SER A 659 -22.91 11.59 -22.52
N ASP A 660 -21.96 12.20 -21.81
CA ASP A 660 -20.53 11.91 -21.95
C ASP A 660 -20.25 10.43 -21.66
N CYS A 661 -20.83 9.84 -20.61
CA CYS A 661 -20.73 8.40 -20.34
C CYS A 661 -21.43 7.49 -21.37
N LEU A 662 -22.29 8.00 -22.27
CA LEU A 662 -22.83 7.17 -23.36
C LEU A 662 -21.77 6.84 -24.43
N SER A 663 -20.67 7.61 -24.52
CA SER A 663 -19.54 7.30 -25.43
C SER A 663 -18.80 5.99 -25.10
N ARG A 664 -19.05 5.42 -23.92
CA ARG A 664 -18.50 4.13 -23.44
C ARG A 664 -19.36 2.92 -23.85
N ASN A 665 -20.51 3.18 -24.46
CA ASN A 665 -21.54 2.20 -24.81
C ASN A 665 -21.77 2.19 -26.35
N ARG A 666 -22.68 1.34 -26.84
CA ARG A 666 -22.99 1.25 -28.27
C ARG A 666 -24.40 0.72 -28.53
N ASP A 667 -24.94 1.09 -29.69
CA ASP A 667 -26.08 0.42 -30.33
C ASP A 667 -25.63 -0.99 -30.78
N GLU A 668 -25.88 -1.99 -29.94
CA GLU A 668 -25.46 -3.39 -30.18
C GLU A 668 -26.33 -4.03 -31.27
N ASN A 669 -27.60 -3.62 -31.34
CA ASN A 669 -28.60 -4.25 -32.20
C ASN A 669 -28.93 -3.45 -33.49
N ASN A 670 -28.28 -2.29 -33.67
CA ASN A 670 -28.41 -1.32 -34.77
C ASN A 670 -29.88 -0.91 -34.99
N ASN A 671 -30.53 -0.38 -33.95
CA ASN A 671 -31.91 0.13 -34.03
C ASN A 671 -32.07 1.65 -33.78
N GLY A 672 -31.06 2.32 -33.21
CA GLY A 672 -31.04 3.76 -32.92
C GLY A 672 -31.63 4.18 -31.57
N VAL A 673 -32.13 3.25 -30.75
CA VAL A 673 -32.64 3.44 -29.38
C VAL A 673 -31.62 2.88 -28.38
N ILE A 674 -31.51 3.51 -27.21
CA ILE A 674 -30.71 3.04 -26.08
C ILE A 674 -31.60 2.12 -25.24
N GLU A 675 -31.43 0.80 -25.37
CA GLU A 675 -32.07 -0.17 -24.50
C GLU A 675 -31.40 -0.22 -23.09
N PRO A 676 -32.12 -0.67 -22.04
CA PRO A 676 -31.54 -0.91 -20.71
C PRO A 676 -30.25 -1.74 -20.75
N GLU A 677 -30.26 -2.79 -21.57
CA GLU A 677 -29.19 -3.76 -21.73
C GLU A 677 -27.98 -3.18 -22.50
N GLU A 678 -28.15 -2.05 -23.19
CA GLU A 678 -27.07 -1.28 -23.84
C GLU A 678 -26.44 -0.22 -22.91
N LEU A 679 -27.12 0.18 -21.83
CA LEU A 679 -26.63 1.14 -20.83
C LEU A 679 -25.67 0.47 -19.83
N LYS A 680 -24.51 0.02 -20.29
CA LYS A 680 -23.53 -0.72 -19.49
C LYS A 680 -22.75 0.22 -18.59
N TRP A 681 -22.23 1.31 -19.17
CA TRP A 681 -21.47 2.38 -18.51
C TRP A 681 -22.33 3.62 -18.26
N TYR A 682 -22.23 4.21 -17.08
CA TYR A 682 -23.05 5.33 -16.63
C TYR A 682 -22.31 6.23 -15.62
N LEU A 683 -22.85 7.41 -15.37
CA LEU A 683 -22.30 8.35 -14.39
C LEU A 683 -22.67 7.93 -12.94
N PRO A 684 -21.72 7.69 -12.03
CA PRO A 684 -21.98 7.21 -10.67
C PRO A 684 -22.65 8.26 -9.78
N THR A 685 -23.33 7.80 -8.73
CA THR A 685 -23.80 8.66 -7.65
C THR A 685 -22.75 8.88 -6.57
N ARG A 686 -23.06 9.80 -5.63
CA ARG A 686 -22.32 10.03 -4.39
C ARG A 686 -21.79 8.74 -3.78
N ASP A 687 -22.65 7.81 -3.35
CA ASP A 687 -22.22 6.63 -2.58
C ASP A 687 -21.35 5.66 -3.39
N GLN A 688 -21.53 5.63 -4.71
CA GLN A 688 -20.72 4.81 -5.61
C GLN A 688 -19.32 5.42 -5.81
N LEU A 689 -19.22 6.73 -5.98
CA LEU A 689 -17.93 7.41 -6.11
C LEU A 689 -17.19 7.52 -4.76
N THR A 690 -17.91 7.68 -3.64
CA THR A 690 -17.39 7.50 -2.28
C THR A 690 -16.67 6.16 -2.13
N GLY A 691 -17.25 5.09 -2.70
CA GLY A 691 -16.66 3.76 -2.76
C GLY A 691 -15.29 3.72 -3.44
N MET A 692 -15.05 4.55 -4.46
CA MET A 692 -13.74 4.64 -5.12
C MET A 692 -12.65 5.22 -4.21
N PHE A 693 -12.98 6.14 -3.29
CA PHE A 693 -12.00 6.66 -2.33
C PHE A 693 -11.74 5.68 -1.19
N LEU A 694 -12.81 5.03 -0.67
CA LEU A 694 -12.67 3.92 0.27
C LEU A 694 -11.74 2.83 -0.29
N GLY A 695 -11.94 2.56 -1.59
CA GLY A 695 -11.31 1.53 -2.40
C GLY A 695 -10.05 1.93 -3.18
N ALA A 696 -9.47 3.10 -2.93
CA ALA A 696 -8.45 3.71 -3.78
C ALA A 696 -7.16 2.88 -3.98
N GLU A 697 -6.88 1.94 -3.07
CA GLU A 697 -5.61 1.20 -2.98
C GLU A 697 -5.52 0.05 -4.00
N SER A 698 -6.66 -0.32 -4.59
CA SER A 698 -6.80 -1.38 -5.60
C SER A 698 -7.03 -0.82 -7.00
N LEU A 699 -6.97 0.51 -7.15
CA LEU A 699 -7.20 1.22 -8.39
C LEU A 699 -5.85 1.70 -8.94
N THR A 700 -5.52 1.31 -10.18
CA THR A 700 -4.36 1.85 -10.89
C THR A 700 -4.51 3.35 -11.13
N THR A 701 -5.75 3.84 -11.24
CA THR A 701 -6.06 5.27 -11.30
C THR A 701 -7.13 5.63 -10.25
N PRO A 702 -6.75 6.02 -9.02
CA PRO A 702 -7.72 6.52 -8.04
C PRO A 702 -8.37 7.84 -8.52
N LEU A 703 -9.39 8.31 -7.79
CA LEU A 703 -9.99 9.64 -8.05
C LEU A 703 -8.94 10.76 -8.04
N PHE A 704 -7.98 10.64 -7.12
CA PHE A 704 -6.91 11.59 -6.96
C PHE A 704 -5.68 10.83 -6.46
N ASP A 705 -4.69 10.72 -7.33
CA ASP A 705 -3.35 10.31 -6.95
C ASP A 705 -2.70 11.49 -6.19
N ALA A 706 -2.89 11.52 -4.88
CA ALA A 706 -2.30 12.54 -4.01
C ALA A 706 -0.78 12.43 -3.88
N ASP A 707 -0.20 11.40 -4.46
CA ASP A 707 1.21 11.12 -4.39
C ASP A 707 1.93 11.74 -5.60
N SER A 708 1.31 11.76 -6.79
CA SER A 708 1.70 12.61 -7.94
C SER A 708 1.57 14.13 -7.72
N TYR A 709 1.02 14.57 -6.59
CA TYR A 709 0.80 15.98 -6.25
C TYR A 709 1.50 16.35 -4.92
N PRO A 710 2.76 16.84 -4.95
CA PRO A 710 3.47 17.22 -3.72
C PRO A 710 2.89 18.48 -3.06
N GLN A 711 3.27 18.73 -1.80
CA GLN A 711 2.71 19.86 -1.02
C GLN A 711 2.98 21.20 -1.71
N GLY A 712 1.91 21.98 -1.92
CA GLY A 712 1.94 23.25 -2.67
C GLY A 712 1.49 23.16 -4.13
N SER A 713 1.30 21.96 -4.69
CA SER A 713 0.78 21.77 -6.06
C SER A 713 -0.76 21.82 -6.19
N VAL A 714 -1.47 21.96 -5.06
CA VAL A 714 -2.95 21.92 -4.93
C VAL A 714 -3.46 23.20 -4.26
N SER A 715 -4.56 23.75 -4.76
CA SER A 715 -5.24 24.92 -4.17
C SER A 715 -5.79 24.64 -2.77
N LEU A 716 -5.40 25.47 -1.79
CA LEU A 716 -5.94 25.41 -0.42
C LEU A 716 -7.42 25.87 -0.30
N ASN A 717 -8.00 26.41 -1.38
CA ASN A 717 -9.36 26.94 -1.43
C ASN A 717 -10.29 26.11 -2.35
N GLY A 718 -9.98 24.82 -2.51
CA GLY A 718 -10.61 23.91 -3.47
C GLY A 718 -9.97 23.97 -4.85
N ASP A 719 -9.76 22.82 -5.47
CA ASP A 719 -9.05 22.69 -6.74
C ASP A 719 -9.91 21.96 -7.78
N THR A 720 -10.66 22.74 -8.57
CA THR A 720 -11.63 22.22 -9.55
C THR A 720 -11.09 21.18 -10.54
N ARG A 721 -9.75 21.12 -10.74
CA ARG A 721 -9.08 20.09 -11.55
C ARG A 721 -9.37 18.66 -11.08
N PHE A 722 -9.64 18.48 -9.79
CA PHE A 722 -9.85 17.18 -9.12
C PHE A 722 -11.30 17.01 -8.62
N HIS A 723 -12.21 17.89 -9.04
CA HIS A 723 -13.63 17.83 -8.67
C HIS A 723 -14.40 17.00 -9.70
N TYR A 724 -15.06 15.94 -9.23
CA TYR A 724 -15.83 14.98 -10.02
C TYR A 724 -17.33 15.25 -9.96
N LEU A 725 -17.98 15.28 -11.12
CA LEU A 725 -19.44 15.41 -11.25
C LEU A 725 -20.16 14.08 -10.98
N LEU A 726 -21.24 14.13 -10.19
CA LEU A 726 -22.04 12.98 -9.79
C LEU A 726 -23.43 12.99 -10.44
N SER A 727 -24.00 11.81 -10.70
CA SER A 727 -25.33 11.66 -11.31
C SER A 727 -26.51 11.98 -10.37
N ASN A 728 -26.25 12.37 -9.12
CA ASN A 728 -27.21 13.01 -8.23
C ASN A 728 -27.13 14.56 -8.28
N ASN A 729 -26.44 15.13 -9.28
CA ASN A 729 -26.24 16.58 -9.47
C ASN A 729 -25.44 17.28 -8.33
N GLN A 730 -24.64 16.51 -7.59
CA GLN A 730 -23.60 17.01 -6.68
C GLN A 730 -22.21 16.88 -7.32
N LYS A 731 -21.17 17.25 -6.57
CA LYS A 731 -19.77 16.91 -6.87
C LYS A 731 -19.03 16.35 -5.65
N ILE A 732 -17.99 15.55 -5.92
CA ILE A 732 -17.01 15.09 -4.94
C ILE A 732 -15.64 15.74 -5.23
N TRP A 733 -14.93 16.11 -4.18
CA TRP A 733 -13.61 16.74 -4.24
C TRP A 733 -12.57 15.63 -3.99
N GLY A 734 -11.82 15.26 -5.04
CA GLY A 734 -10.86 14.15 -4.96
C GLY A 734 -9.65 14.48 -4.09
N GLU A 735 -9.18 15.72 -4.14
CA GLU A 735 -8.04 16.24 -3.38
C GLU A 735 -8.32 16.34 -1.88
N GLU A 736 -9.59 16.52 -1.51
CA GLU A 736 -10.07 16.45 -0.12
C GLU A 736 -10.53 15.03 0.26
N GLY A 737 -10.31 14.01 -0.57
CA GLY A 737 -10.63 12.62 -0.23
C GLY A 737 -12.13 12.38 0.05
N CYS A 738 -13.01 12.94 -0.78
CA CYS A 738 -14.48 12.85 -0.66
C CYS A 738 -15.16 13.85 0.31
N SER A 739 -14.72 15.12 0.31
CA SER A 739 -15.67 16.22 0.58
C SER A 739 -16.76 16.23 -0.50
N ILE A 740 -18.00 16.53 -0.10
CA ILE A 740 -19.19 16.53 -0.95
C ILE A 740 -19.78 17.94 -0.98
N GLY A 741 -20.21 18.42 -2.15
CA GLY A 741 -20.91 19.71 -2.24
C GLY A 741 -21.81 19.82 -3.46
N ASP A 742 -22.60 20.89 -3.51
CA ASP A 742 -23.39 21.23 -4.69
C ASP A 742 -22.47 21.47 -5.90
N ARG A 743 -22.93 21.03 -7.07
CA ARG A 743 -22.18 21.03 -8.32
C ARG A 743 -21.50 22.36 -8.67
N GLY A 744 -22.14 23.50 -8.39
CA GLY A 744 -21.59 24.83 -8.66
C GLY A 744 -20.84 25.50 -7.50
N TYR A 745 -20.89 24.93 -6.29
CA TYR A 745 -20.30 25.54 -5.09
C TYR A 745 -18.77 25.47 -5.16
N ALA A 746 -18.08 26.60 -4.97
CA ALA A 746 -16.63 26.70 -5.16
C ALA A 746 -16.17 26.17 -6.55
N GLY A 747 -16.87 26.58 -7.60
CA GLY A 747 -16.53 26.26 -8.99
C GLY A 747 -17.12 24.94 -9.50
N GLN A 748 -17.20 24.81 -10.82
CA GLN A 748 -17.74 23.62 -11.50
C GLN A 748 -16.73 22.46 -11.46
N PRO A 749 -17.19 21.19 -11.44
CA PRO A 749 -16.31 20.03 -11.56
C PRO A 749 -15.68 19.96 -12.96
N LYS A 750 -14.39 19.60 -13.04
CA LYS A 750 -13.66 19.39 -14.30
C LYS A 750 -13.47 17.91 -14.67
N GLN A 751 -13.97 16.98 -13.85
CA GLN A 751 -13.85 15.54 -14.10
C GLN A 751 -15.18 14.81 -14.07
N ILE A 752 -15.21 13.68 -14.78
CA ILE A 752 -16.16 12.58 -14.59
C ILE A 752 -15.38 11.29 -14.36
N ARG A 753 -16.10 10.26 -13.94
CA ARG A 753 -15.62 8.88 -13.97
C ARG A 753 -16.81 7.97 -14.24
N CYS A 754 -16.89 7.37 -15.42
CA CYS A 754 -17.95 6.43 -15.73
C CYS A 754 -17.71 5.09 -15.03
N VAL A 755 -18.80 4.45 -14.61
CA VAL A 755 -18.80 3.15 -13.93
C VAL A 755 -19.81 2.22 -14.56
N ARG A 756 -19.69 0.92 -14.30
CA ARG A 756 -20.63 -0.11 -14.74
C ARG A 756 -20.93 -1.15 -13.68
N ASN A 757 -22.03 -1.86 -13.87
CA ASN A 757 -22.41 -2.98 -13.02
C ASN A 757 -21.68 -4.26 -13.43
N LEU A 758 -21.18 -5.04 -12.48
CA LEU A 758 -20.62 -6.38 -12.67
C LEU A 758 -21.54 -7.40 -11.97
N ASN A 759 -21.89 -8.49 -12.67
CA ASN A 759 -22.82 -9.55 -12.21
C ASN A 759 -24.23 -9.08 -11.79
N LEU A 760 -24.71 -7.96 -12.31
CA LEU A 760 -26.08 -7.47 -12.08
C LEU A 760 -26.75 -7.21 -13.43
N ASP A 761 -27.79 -7.99 -13.73
CA ASP A 761 -28.58 -7.88 -14.96
C ASP A 761 -29.52 -6.65 -14.91
N MET A 762 -29.39 -5.76 -15.88
CA MET A 762 -30.14 -4.50 -15.96
C MET A 762 -31.16 -4.51 -17.11
N ASN A 763 -32.02 -5.53 -17.12
CA ASN A 763 -33.17 -5.57 -18.02
C ASN A 763 -34.22 -4.49 -17.72
N SER A 764 -35.18 -4.31 -18.65
CA SER A 764 -36.30 -3.36 -18.55
C SER A 764 -37.05 -3.32 -17.20
N SER A 765 -37.18 -4.46 -16.50
CA SER A 765 -37.85 -4.52 -15.18
C SER A 765 -36.94 -4.07 -14.04
N ASN A 766 -35.66 -4.44 -14.07
CA ASN A 766 -34.68 -4.01 -13.06
C ASN A 766 -34.33 -2.52 -13.22
N ALA A 767 -34.28 -2.01 -14.45
CA ALA A 767 -33.87 -0.65 -14.78
C ALA A 767 -34.72 0.48 -14.15
N THR A 768 -35.99 0.20 -13.85
CA THR A 768 -36.92 1.15 -13.21
C THR A 768 -36.93 1.07 -11.69
N THR A 769 -36.17 0.16 -11.07
CA THR A 769 -36.21 -0.11 -9.63
C THR A 769 -34.94 0.40 -8.94
N GLU A 770 -35.03 1.50 -8.17
CA GLU A 770 -33.86 2.12 -7.52
C GLU A 770 -33.07 1.15 -6.61
N SER A 771 -33.75 0.21 -5.93
CA SER A 771 -33.10 -0.79 -5.08
C SER A 771 -32.36 -1.90 -5.84
N LYS A 772 -32.46 -1.97 -7.18
CA LYS A 772 -31.63 -2.83 -8.04
C LYS A 772 -30.30 -2.12 -8.31
N LYS A 773 -29.39 -2.25 -7.36
CA LYS A 773 -28.02 -1.73 -7.41
C LYS A 773 -27.00 -2.79 -6.98
N VAL A 774 -25.73 -2.52 -7.27
CA VAL A 774 -24.59 -3.28 -6.75
C VAL A 774 -24.60 -3.22 -5.20
N GLY A 775 -24.28 -4.35 -4.55
CA GLY A 775 -24.14 -4.42 -3.10
C GLY A 775 -22.90 -3.68 -2.58
N ASN A 776 -22.88 -3.36 -1.28
CA ASN A 776 -21.73 -2.68 -0.67
C ASN A 776 -20.49 -3.59 -0.59
N VAL A 777 -19.32 -2.97 -0.40
CA VAL A 777 -18.04 -3.64 -0.02
C VAL A 777 -17.91 -3.90 1.48
N PHE A 778 -19.00 -3.76 2.22
CA PHE A 778 -19.07 -4.04 3.65
C PHE A 778 -20.46 -4.56 4.03
N THR A 779 -20.54 -5.24 5.17
CA THR A 779 -21.77 -5.58 5.88
C THR A 779 -21.80 -4.89 7.25
N TYR A 780 -23.00 -4.67 7.79
CA TYR A 780 -23.21 -4.04 9.10
C TYR A 780 -24.13 -4.91 9.96
N ASN A 781 -23.66 -5.30 11.16
CA ASN A 781 -24.44 -6.01 12.15
C ASN A 781 -25.01 -5.01 13.18
N SER A 782 -26.32 -4.79 13.13
CA SER A 782 -27.02 -3.83 13.99
C SER A 782 -27.16 -4.27 15.46
N THR A 783 -26.88 -5.53 15.79
CA THR A 783 -26.98 -6.06 17.17
C THR A 783 -25.76 -5.69 18.01
N ASN A 784 -24.58 -5.64 17.40
CA ASN A 784 -23.31 -5.31 18.06
C ASN A 784 -22.62 -4.06 17.49
N HIS A 785 -23.22 -3.41 16.49
CA HIS A 785 -22.70 -2.22 15.80
C HIS A 785 -21.38 -2.43 15.04
N VAL A 786 -21.11 -3.66 14.58
CA VAL A 786 -19.89 -3.99 13.83
C VAL A 786 -20.08 -3.85 12.32
N PHE A 787 -19.14 -3.16 11.68
CA PHE A 787 -18.92 -3.20 10.24
C PHE A 787 -17.87 -4.28 9.93
N ASN A 788 -18.14 -5.17 8.96
CA ASN A 788 -17.17 -6.12 8.40
C ASN A 788 -16.94 -5.77 6.92
N LEU A 789 -15.68 -5.60 6.53
CA LEU A 789 -15.21 -5.12 5.23
C LEU A 789 -14.58 -6.22 4.38
N GLU A 790 -14.80 -7.51 4.69
CA GLU A 790 -14.28 -8.64 3.90
C GLU A 790 -14.60 -8.55 2.40
N GLN A 791 -15.66 -7.84 2.00
CA GLN A 791 -16.05 -7.68 0.59
C GLN A 791 -15.27 -6.56 -0.14
N MET A 792 -14.41 -5.82 0.57
CA MET A 792 -13.47 -4.85 0.01
C MET A 792 -12.16 -5.55 -0.36
N ASP A 793 -11.53 -5.16 -1.47
CA ASP A 793 -10.23 -5.70 -1.85
C ASP A 793 -9.17 -5.41 -0.78
N ALA A 794 -8.35 -6.42 -0.46
CA ALA A 794 -7.50 -6.46 0.73
C ALA A 794 -6.43 -5.36 0.79
N LYS A 795 -6.09 -4.70 -0.33
CA LYS A 795 -5.19 -3.53 -0.31
C LYS A 795 -5.80 -2.34 0.44
N ASN A 796 -7.12 -2.29 0.61
CA ASN A 796 -7.82 -1.17 1.25
C ASN A 796 -7.95 -1.28 2.77
N ILE A 797 -7.53 -2.39 3.36
CA ILE A 797 -7.52 -2.59 4.81
C ILE A 797 -6.09 -2.50 5.36
N ARG A 798 -5.95 -1.98 6.57
CA ARG A 798 -4.69 -2.01 7.35
C ARG A 798 -4.70 -3.17 8.35
N GLY A 799 -3.58 -3.37 9.04
CA GLY A 799 -3.53 -4.21 10.24
C GLY A 799 -4.30 -3.63 11.44
N LYS A 800 -4.59 -4.49 12.42
CA LYS A 800 -5.29 -4.14 13.67
C LYS A 800 -4.44 -3.17 14.51
N VAL A 801 -5.09 -2.23 15.18
CA VAL A 801 -4.53 -1.43 16.29
C VAL A 801 -5.38 -1.61 17.56
N ASN A 802 -4.83 -1.27 18.72
CA ASN A 802 -5.52 -1.28 20.00
C ASN A 802 -5.30 0.08 20.68
N GLY A 803 -6.36 0.90 20.76
CA GLY A 803 -6.24 2.33 21.06
C GLY A 803 -6.16 3.20 19.79
N GLU A 804 -5.59 4.41 19.92
CA GLU A 804 -5.58 5.45 18.88
C GLU A 804 -4.70 5.10 17.65
N LEU A 805 -5.04 5.69 16.50
CA LEU A 805 -4.21 5.65 15.28
C LEU A 805 -3.12 6.73 15.32
N GLY A 806 -1.98 6.49 14.66
CA GLY A 806 -0.97 7.53 14.45
C GLY A 806 -1.53 8.74 13.68
N LEU A 807 -0.91 9.91 13.83
CA LEU A 807 -1.22 11.16 13.15
C LEU A 807 -1.07 11.02 11.63
N HIS A 808 -2.19 11.01 10.92
CA HIS A 808 -2.23 10.64 9.51
C HIS A 808 -3.07 11.60 8.67
N ASP A 809 -2.70 11.72 7.39
CA ASP A 809 -3.50 12.45 6.41
C ASP A 809 -4.49 11.53 5.68
N ASN A 810 -5.35 12.12 4.85
CA ASN A 810 -6.37 11.40 4.09
C ASN A 810 -5.84 10.37 3.06
N PHE A 811 -4.58 10.46 2.66
CA PHE A 811 -3.97 9.51 1.71
C PHE A 811 -2.98 8.55 2.37
N SER A 812 -2.69 8.75 3.65
CA SER A 812 -1.85 7.90 4.49
C SER A 812 -2.47 6.51 4.68
N ILE A 813 -1.64 5.49 4.91
CA ILE A 813 -2.09 4.11 5.12
C ILE A 813 -2.92 3.93 6.42
N SER A 814 -2.70 4.73 7.46
CA SER A 814 -3.55 4.72 8.67
C SER A 814 -4.99 5.19 8.42
N ASN A 815 -5.29 5.83 7.28
CA ASN A 815 -6.66 6.13 6.85
C ASN A 815 -7.37 4.92 6.21
N ARG A 816 -6.68 3.81 5.94
CA ARG A 816 -7.34 2.52 5.64
C ARG A 816 -8.11 2.05 6.90
N PRO A 817 -9.32 1.50 6.80
CA PRO A 817 -10.02 0.84 7.92
C PRO A 817 -9.34 -0.50 8.32
N TYR A 818 -9.61 -1.03 9.51
CA TYR A 818 -9.37 -2.46 9.77
C TYR A 818 -10.44 -3.33 9.09
N LYS A 819 -10.16 -4.63 8.90
CA LYS A 819 -11.09 -5.58 8.24
C LYS A 819 -12.48 -5.63 8.90
N ALA A 820 -12.58 -5.32 10.18
CA ALA A 820 -13.84 -5.05 10.86
C ALA A 820 -13.64 -4.03 11.99
N PHE A 821 -14.63 -3.16 12.21
CA PHE A 821 -14.60 -2.19 13.31
C PHE A 821 -15.97 -2.09 13.97
N GLN A 822 -15.98 -1.95 15.30
CA GLN A 822 -17.19 -1.70 16.08
C GLN A 822 -17.37 -0.19 16.23
N MET A 823 -18.56 0.31 15.88
CA MET A 823 -19.02 1.64 16.24
C MET A 823 -19.55 1.62 17.68
N ALA A 824 -19.22 2.65 18.47
CA ALA A 824 -19.78 2.84 19.80
C ALA A 824 -21.32 2.97 19.74
N LYS A 825 -22.01 2.37 20.71
CA LYS A 825 -23.48 2.38 20.82
C LYS A 825 -24.05 3.79 21.00
N ASN A 826 -23.34 4.62 21.74
CA ASN A 826 -23.65 6.04 21.94
C ASN A 826 -22.51 6.93 21.40
N PHE A 827 -22.76 8.23 21.28
CA PHE A 827 -21.67 9.23 21.23
C PHE A 827 -20.90 9.20 22.56
N HIS A 828 -19.65 9.70 22.58
CA HIS A 828 -18.82 9.78 23.80
C HIS A 828 -19.48 10.72 24.81
N THR A 829 -19.57 12.00 24.45
CA THR A 829 -20.59 12.92 24.96
C THR A 829 -21.42 13.39 23.76
N ALA A 830 -22.75 13.49 23.91
CA ALA A 830 -23.61 14.00 22.84
C ALA A 830 -23.33 15.49 22.57
N GLU A 831 -23.11 16.26 23.63
CA GLU A 831 -22.65 17.65 23.59
C GLU A 831 -21.22 17.71 24.13
N GLU A 832 -20.23 17.36 23.31
CA GLU A 832 -18.83 17.21 23.73
C GLU A 832 -18.20 18.54 24.17
N GLY A 833 -18.59 19.64 23.54
CA GLY A 833 -18.23 20.99 23.95
C GLY A 833 -18.39 22.02 22.84
N TYR A 834 -17.92 23.24 23.10
CA TYR A 834 -17.70 24.27 22.10
C TYR A 834 -16.22 24.62 22.04
N GLY A 835 -15.56 24.37 20.91
CA GLY A 835 -14.13 24.60 20.74
C GLY A 835 -13.65 24.26 19.33
N PRO A 836 -12.37 24.55 18.99
CA PRO A 836 -11.75 24.06 17.78
C PRO A 836 -11.55 22.55 17.87
N TRP A 837 -11.65 21.86 16.72
CA TRP A 837 -11.65 20.40 16.62
C TRP A 837 -10.54 19.68 17.42
N GLY A 838 -9.34 20.28 17.50
CA GLY A 838 -8.13 19.65 18.04
C GLY A 838 -8.22 19.33 19.54
N GLU A 839 -8.96 20.14 20.29
CA GLU A 839 -9.14 20.01 21.75
C GLU A 839 -9.87 18.72 22.16
N PHE A 840 -10.48 18.01 21.20
CA PHE A 840 -11.32 16.83 21.44
C PHE A 840 -10.66 15.51 20.97
N VAL A 841 -9.57 15.60 20.21
CA VAL A 841 -9.07 14.51 19.35
C VAL A 841 -7.53 14.36 19.31
N ASN A 842 -6.81 15.35 19.84
CA ASN A 842 -5.35 15.35 19.97
C ASN A 842 -4.99 16.01 21.31
N ILE A 843 -5.34 15.33 22.40
CA ILE A 843 -5.54 15.96 23.73
C ILE A 843 -4.36 15.78 24.70
N ASP A 844 -3.35 14.99 24.33
CA ASP A 844 -2.19 14.68 25.17
C ASP A 844 -0.91 14.42 24.36
N GLN A 845 0.20 14.20 25.07
CA GLN A 845 1.54 13.99 24.49
C GLN A 845 1.65 12.73 23.62
N ASN A 846 0.76 11.75 23.79
CA ASN A 846 0.69 10.54 22.96
C ASN A 846 -0.38 10.69 21.86
N HIS A 847 -0.88 11.90 21.62
CA HIS A 847 -1.83 12.26 20.56
C HIS A 847 -3.18 11.52 20.60
N ASN A 848 -3.66 11.11 21.77
CA ASN A 848 -4.96 10.46 21.91
C ASN A 848 -6.15 11.41 21.63
N SER A 849 -7.30 10.83 21.28
CA SER A 849 -8.60 11.51 21.35
C SER A 849 -9.31 11.34 22.71
N LEU A 850 -10.37 12.12 22.94
CA LEU A 850 -11.26 11.93 24.10
C LEU A 850 -11.89 10.53 24.13
N CYS A 851 -12.08 9.89 22.98
CA CYS A 851 -12.58 8.52 22.89
C CYS A 851 -11.77 7.49 23.71
N LYS A 852 -10.50 7.77 24.05
CA LYS A 852 -9.72 6.94 24.99
C LYS A 852 -10.44 6.76 26.34
N ASN A 853 -11.32 7.68 26.72
CA ASN A 853 -12.09 7.63 27.95
C ASN A 853 -13.42 6.86 27.86
N TYR A 854 -13.87 6.52 26.65
CA TYR A 854 -15.10 5.75 26.43
C TYR A 854 -14.97 4.32 26.96
N TYR A 855 -16.10 3.77 27.42
CA TYR A 855 -16.23 2.35 27.76
C TYR A 855 -17.71 1.94 27.70
N GLU A 856 -17.97 0.71 27.28
CA GLU A 856 -19.29 0.07 27.32
C GLU A 856 -19.37 -1.02 28.40
N LYS A 857 -18.24 -1.62 28.79
CA LYS A 857 -18.22 -2.69 29.80
C LYS A 857 -18.29 -2.13 31.21
N ALA A 858 -19.11 -2.74 32.07
CA ALA A 858 -19.25 -2.36 33.47
C ALA A 858 -17.93 -2.44 34.27
N ASN A 859 -17.00 -3.32 33.88
CA ASN A 859 -15.67 -3.44 34.48
C ASN A 859 -14.60 -2.53 33.83
N ARG A 860 -14.96 -1.70 32.84
CA ARG A 860 -14.08 -0.79 32.08
C ARG A 860 -12.89 -1.47 31.37
N SER A 861 -12.94 -2.78 31.13
CA SER A 861 -11.85 -3.55 30.44
C SER A 861 -11.70 -3.23 28.94
N ASP A 862 -12.56 -2.37 28.41
CA ASP A 862 -12.49 -1.77 27.08
C ASP A 862 -12.10 -0.29 27.08
N LYS A 863 -11.94 0.35 28.25
CA LYS A 863 -11.44 1.73 28.33
C LYS A 863 -10.03 1.79 27.70
N GLY A 864 -9.76 2.82 26.90
CA GLY A 864 -8.51 2.96 26.16
C GLY A 864 -8.42 2.14 24.87
N LYS A 865 -9.36 1.21 24.60
CA LYS A 865 -9.45 0.50 23.31
C LYS A 865 -10.23 1.28 22.25
N TRP A 866 -10.98 2.31 22.67
CA TRP A 866 -11.81 3.17 21.82
C TRP A 866 -11.05 4.43 21.35
N ARG A 867 -11.32 4.86 20.12
CA ARG A 867 -10.68 6.01 19.45
C ARG A 867 -11.64 6.75 18.52
N THR A 868 -11.24 7.90 18.00
CA THR A 868 -11.97 8.57 16.90
C THR A 868 -11.81 7.76 15.60
N PRO A 869 -12.86 7.62 14.76
CA PRO A 869 -12.76 6.96 13.45
C PRO A 869 -11.85 7.76 12.51
N ASN A 870 -11.13 7.07 11.61
CA ASN A 870 -10.49 7.75 10.48
C ASN A 870 -11.53 8.15 9.41
N GLN A 871 -11.12 8.90 8.40
CA GLN A 871 -12.02 9.42 7.37
C GLN A 871 -12.79 8.28 6.66
N ARG A 872 -12.12 7.18 6.29
CA ARG A 872 -12.78 6.07 5.58
C ARG A 872 -13.79 5.32 6.45
N GLU A 873 -13.48 5.09 7.72
CA GLU A 873 -14.42 4.50 8.70
C GLU A 873 -15.66 5.39 8.88
N PHE A 874 -15.47 6.70 8.99
CA PHE A 874 -16.55 7.70 9.10
C PHE A 874 -17.40 7.82 7.83
N MET A 875 -16.79 7.70 6.64
CA MET A 875 -17.49 7.63 5.35
C MET A 875 -18.35 6.37 5.20
N ILE A 876 -17.89 5.23 5.73
CA ILE A 876 -18.66 3.98 5.78
C ILE A 876 -19.87 4.16 6.71
N MET A 877 -19.70 4.80 7.86
CA MET A 877 -20.79 5.12 8.78
C MET A 877 -21.82 6.06 8.12
N TYR A 878 -21.38 7.16 7.50
CA TYR A 878 -22.24 8.12 6.77
C TYR A 878 -23.04 7.50 5.62
N THR A 879 -22.43 6.60 4.83
CA THR A 879 -23.10 5.94 3.70
C THR A 879 -24.03 4.80 4.13
N GLN A 880 -23.85 4.24 5.33
CA GLN A 880 -24.76 3.27 5.93
C GLN A 880 -25.98 3.95 6.58
N ASP A 881 -25.76 4.96 7.42
CA ASP A 881 -26.79 5.84 7.97
C ASP A 881 -26.15 7.15 8.49
N ILE A 882 -26.59 8.29 7.97
CA ILE A 882 -26.17 9.63 8.40
C ILE A 882 -26.30 9.83 9.93
N ASN A 883 -27.30 9.20 10.56
CA ASN A 883 -27.57 9.32 12.00
C ASN A 883 -26.55 8.56 12.88
N PHE A 884 -25.64 7.78 12.29
CA PHE A 884 -24.54 7.17 13.02
C PHE A 884 -23.47 8.19 13.42
N ILE A 885 -23.28 9.24 12.61
CA ILE A 885 -22.32 10.33 12.88
C ILE A 885 -22.99 11.65 13.25
N ARG A 886 -24.24 11.88 12.85
CA ARG A 886 -24.98 13.11 13.12
C ARG A 886 -25.59 13.11 14.52
N TYR A 887 -25.31 14.14 15.31
CA TYR A 887 -26.10 14.50 16.48
C TYR A 887 -26.79 15.86 16.26
N THR A 888 -28.09 15.94 16.57
CA THR A 888 -28.86 17.18 16.60
C THR A 888 -29.46 17.40 17.98
N LYS A 889 -29.37 18.64 18.48
CA LYS A 889 -30.08 19.07 19.68
C LYS A 889 -31.31 19.86 19.27
N ASN A 890 -32.48 19.47 19.79
CA ASN A 890 -33.72 20.13 19.40
C ASN A 890 -33.74 21.61 19.83
N GLY A 891 -34.04 22.50 18.88
CA GLY A 891 -34.03 23.96 19.11
C GLY A 891 -35.19 24.48 19.97
N GLY A 892 -36.19 23.65 20.25
CA GLY A 892 -37.47 24.05 20.81
C GLY A 892 -38.40 24.69 19.77
N TRP A 893 -39.60 25.10 20.19
CA TRP A 893 -40.68 25.59 19.31
C TRP A 893 -40.38 26.84 18.45
N TYR A 894 -39.21 27.47 18.63
CA TYR A 894 -38.87 28.77 18.02
C TYR A 894 -37.47 28.86 17.39
N ASN A 895 -36.67 27.79 17.43
CA ASN A 895 -35.34 27.76 16.80
C ASN A 895 -35.20 26.49 15.95
N ASP A 896 -34.40 26.56 14.90
CA ASP A 896 -33.98 25.37 14.14
C ASP A 896 -33.17 24.40 15.02
N ASP A 897 -33.20 23.11 14.68
CA ASP A 897 -32.38 22.09 15.36
C ASP A 897 -30.88 22.37 15.18
N ILE A 898 -30.15 22.34 16.29
CA ILE A 898 -28.71 22.62 16.31
C ILE A 898 -27.97 21.36 15.88
N ASP A 899 -27.39 21.37 14.67
CA ASP A 899 -26.48 20.35 14.16
C ASP A 899 -25.13 20.44 14.91
N TYR A 900 -24.71 19.37 15.57
CA TYR A 900 -23.38 19.28 16.19
C TYR A 900 -22.43 18.68 15.17
N ARG A 901 -21.26 19.30 15.00
CA ARG A 901 -20.25 18.80 14.09
C ARG A 901 -19.61 17.53 14.65
N ALA A 902 -19.45 16.53 13.81
CA ALA A 902 -18.71 15.32 14.12
C ALA A 902 -17.48 15.24 13.22
N TYR A 903 -16.38 14.71 13.74
CA TYR A 903 -15.09 14.74 13.05
C TYR A 903 -14.37 13.38 13.08
N THR A 904 -13.40 13.24 12.18
CA THR A 904 -12.58 12.05 11.95
C THR A 904 -11.14 12.32 12.38
N ARG A 905 -10.37 11.32 12.83
CA ARG A 905 -9.00 11.49 13.35
C ARG A 905 -8.02 12.14 12.35
N THR A 906 -8.39 12.15 11.08
CA THR A 906 -7.58 12.41 9.88
C THR A 906 -7.39 13.89 9.56
N GLU A 907 -6.13 14.26 9.30
CA GLU A 907 -5.69 15.59 8.81
C GLU A 907 -5.74 15.67 7.27
N TRP A 908 -5.64 16.86 6.67
CA TRP A 908 -5.47 17.00 5.21
C TRP A 908 -4.00 17.10 4.78
N LYS A 909 -3.59 16.29 3.79
CA LYS A 909 -2.19 16.20 3.29
C LYS A 909 -1.56 17.55 2.95
N TYR A 910 -2.36 18.50 2.44
CA TYR A 910 -1.88 19.81 2.01
C TYR A 910 -1.87 20.87 3.12
N ASN A 911 -2.67 20.72 4.19
CA ASN A 911 -2.66 21.61 5.35
C ASN A 911 -3.17 20.89 6.61
N LYS A 912 -2.24 20.50 7.50
CA LYS A 912 -2.53 19.84 8.79
C LYS A 912 -3.34 20.65 9.82
N ALA A 913 -3.73 21.89 9.53
CA ALA A 913 -4.69 22.63 10.33
C ALA A 913 -6.15 22.40 9.89
N ARG A 914 -6.38 21.83 8.69
CA ARG A 914 -7.70 21.46 8.16
C ARG A 914 -7.96 19.97 8.39
N HIS A 915 -9.18 19.63 8.80
CA HIS A 915 -9.56 18.30 9.27
C HIS A 915 -10.95 17.89 8.81
N PHE A 916 -11.16 16.58 8.62
CA PHE A 916 -12.38 16.06 8.02
C PHE A 916 -13.50 15.83 9.04
N GLY A 917 -14.73 16.10 8.62
CA GLY A 917 -15.91 15.87 9.45
C GLY A 917 -17.22 15.98 8.68
N TYR A 918 -18.28 16.20 9.45
CA TYR A 918 -19.66 16.31 9.01
C TYR A 918 -20.31 17.59 9.55
N ASN A 919 -21.08 18.27 8.69
CA ASN A 919 -21.88 19.45 9.03
C ASN A 919 -23.01 19.63 7.99
N ASN A 920 -24.24 19.87 8.43
CA ASN A 920 -25.39 20.22 7.56
C ASN A 920 -25.63 19.25 6.39
N GLY A 921 -25.53 17.94 6.64
CA GLY A 921 -25.87 16.89 5.67
C GLY A 921 -24.71 16.37 4.81
N ILE A 922 -23.56 17.04 4.80
CA ILE A 922 -22.41 16.71 3.94
C ILE A 922 -21.15 16.34 4.75
N LEU A 923 -20.28 15.55 4.11
CA LEU A 923 -18.90 15.38 4.51
C LEU A 923 -18.07 16.54 3.93
N PHE A 924 -17.17 17.10 4.72
CA PHE A 924 -16.43 18.31 4.35
C PHE A 924 -15.06 18.37 5.05
N LEU A 925 -14.19 19.26 4.53
CA LEU A 925 -12.91 19.61 5.13
C LEU A 925 -12.98 20.99 5.79
N ASP A 926 -12.85 21.03 7.12
CA ASP A 926 -13.07 22.25 7.90
C ASP A 926 -11.88 23.24 7.84
N GLN A 927 -12.08 24.41 8.43
CA GLN A 927 -11.02 25.32 8.87
C GLN A 927 -10.87 25.22 10.40
N PRO A 928 -9.73 25.61 11.00
CA PRO A 928 -9.51 25.55 12.44
C PRO A 928 -10.29 26.65 13.19
N THR A 929 -11.61 26.49 13.31
CA THR A 929 -12.54 27.40 13.98
C THR A 929 -13.45 26.66 14.97
N SER A 930 -14.00 27.38 15.94
CA SER A 930 -14.72 26.78 17.07
C SER A 930 -16.20 26.51 16.80
N TYR A 931 -16.64 25.28 17.09
CA TYR A 931 -18.02 24.80 16.84
C TYR A 931 -18.54 23.93 17.99
N ASN A 932 -19.83 23.63 17.98
CA ASN A 932 -20.44 22.60 18.83
C ASN A 932 -20.01 21.22 18.33
N ILE A 933 -19.38 20.42 19.19
CA ILE A 933 -18.72 19.15 18.82
C ILE A 933 -19.50 17.94 19.37
N SER A 934 -19.55 16.85 18.61
CA SER A 934 -19.95 15.52 19.08
C SER A 934 -18.98 14.46 18.55
N LEU A 935 -18.69 13.41 19.33
CA LEU A 935 -17.77 12.34 18.92
C LEU A 935 -18.45 10.97 18.91
N ARG A 936 -18.33 10.25 17.78
CA ARG A 936 -18.75 8.85 17.66
C ARG A 936 -17.53 7.94 17.60
N CYS A 937 -17.21 7.29 18.72
CA CYS A 937 -16.01 6.46 18.82
C CYS A 937 -16.14 5.14 18.05
N VAL A 938 -14.99 4.56 17.68
CA VAL A 938 -14.88 3.22 17.11
C VAL A 938 -13.75 2.45 17.79
N ARG A 939 -13.74 1.11 17.63
CA ARG A 939 -12.59 0.25 17.96
C ARG A 939 -12.43 -0.86 16.92
N ASP A 940 -11.20 -1.28 16.66
CA ASP A 940 -10.91 -2.42 15.79
C ASP A 940 -11.35 -3.73 16.46
N VAL A 941 -12.02 -4.61 15.73
CA VAL A 941 -12.48 -5.91 16.26
C VAL A 941 -12.17 -7.04 15.28
N ASP A 942 -11.90 -8.24 15.81
CA ASP A 942 -11.95 -9.47 15.01
C ASP A 942 -13.35 -10.06 15.11
N VAL A 943 -13.81 -10.73 14.05
CA VAL A 943 -15.15 -11.33 13.99
C VAL A 943 -15.14 -12.77 13.48
N ASP A 944 -16.16 -13.54 13.87
CA ASP A 944 -16.52 -14.79 13.23
C ASP A 944 -17.22 -14.56 11.85
N SER A 945 -17.53 -15.65 11.15
CA SER A 945 -18.24 -15.63 9.86
C SER A 945 -19.68 -15.10 9.93
N ASN A 946 -20.20 -14.81 11.12
CA ASN A 946 -21.53 -14.24 11.37
C ASN A 946 -21.45 -12.77 11.79
N GLY A 947 -20.24 -12.18 11.89
CA GLY A 947 -20.03 -10.82 12.36
C GLY A 947 -20.10 -10.66 13.89
N ASN A 948 -19.98 -11.74 14.67
CA ASN A 948 -19.85 -11.68 16.14
C ASN A 948 -18.40 -11.42 16.52
N ILE A 949 -18.16 -10.57 17.53
CA ILE A 949 -16.81 -10.23 17.99
C ILE A 949 -16.15 -11.45 18.63
N ILE A 950 -14.88 -11.70 18.28
CA ILE A 950 -14.02 -12.73 18.88
C ILE A 950 -12.76 -12.07 19.47
N ASN A 951 -12.28 -12.61 20.59
CA ASN A 951 -11.07 -12.17 21.32
C ASN A 951 -11.07 -10.66 21.70
N GLU A 952 -11.82 -10.32 22.76
CA GLU A 952 -12.00 -8.94 23.27
C GLU A 952 -10.95 -8.41 24.25
#